data_AF-A0A7S4JRH0-F1
#
_entry.id   AF-A0A7S4JRH0-F1
#
_cell.length_a   1.000
_cell.length_b   1.000
_cell.length_c   1.000
_cell.angle_alpha   90.00
_cell.angle_beta   90.00
_cell.angle_gamma   90.00
#
_symmetry.space_group_name_H-M   'P 1'
#
loop_
_entity.id
_entity.type
_entity.pdbx_description
1 polymer ?
#
loop_
_entity_poly.entity_id
_entity_poly.type
_entity_poly.pdbx_seq_one_letter_code
_entity_poly.pdbx_strand_id
1 'polypeptide(L)'
;EGQIRPKASRQPLSFYLQQYMASPTEAKEMSFLLEAVDTSLIPRKSKEDDDALSAGDGGLIAVRAAGPETDSVVCAHWVSMWRAVGMDATDFIPDSKEQTLKFIDRARERLSYQTFVAETEHGEVVGSASCQVWEGPQPTDVSDVSSKIGTMWAVYVKPEHRQKGVATRLVERCIEHWREAGCSRAVLLYASKNGRRVYERLGFQPGPLLAFDVLSHQPFLREDRDNGFHANIAQYKVVSVNGSELDLVLADHFRRCMLLSCGVPKHFNPGMIKDTLAFIEDARARLEFQAFVAYGESGEVFGSVCSQVWEGPFPQVLHDTALKFGSIWGLYIKPDIACRDSLGAALIKKCVYYLESICCHKILTLCPNKKTDALFHEQADFHTSNAMVLDLIIEQKVRENFREWRHLAKGATRHMVEQLQQYKEVSQMTERQLGWLATANHNQLSALEFSDVIRAEVIHLQKEAGIYVNPKDNWFTQNVEKLGRGFDLKKLSSHPHLLATKFDRLAPKYNEWTLGNRSKVESWVVQMASRLQRVPDTAHLLDICCGTGLMGHLLRICGYQGLLSGFDISQGMLDIAGDRKCYDYLHAANANEGFMFPNCSADVILCSGAIELLEIENVIKEFARLLKRGGELWVSFQADDGDGTPASTAHQNIKGTTKDEMKRILQDANFEVDQIDFSREAFWTPSPSLDRTLHPVPYYFVCCRRV
;
A
#
# COMPACT_ATOMS: atom_id res chain seq x y z
N GLU A 1 33.28 -29.14 44.01
CA GLU A 1 34.28 -28.78 42.99
C GLU A 1 33.95 -29.59 41.75
N GLY A 2 33.26 -29.09 40.74
CA GLY A 2 33.72 -28.15 39.72
C GLY A 2 32.63 -28.05 38.64
N GLN A 3 31.97 -26.89 38.55
CA GLN A 3 31.04 -26.56 37.49
C GLN A 3 31.83 -26.17 36.23
N ILE A 4 31.64 -26.89 35.13
CA ILE A 4 32.01 -26.40 33.80
C ILE A 4 30.86 -25.53 33.31
N ARG A 5 30.99 -24.21 33.46
CA ARG A 5 30.20 -23.23 32.70
C ARG A 5 30.85 -23.06 31.32
N PRO A 6 30.11 -23.13 30.20
CA PRO A 6 30.62 -22.58 28.96
C PRO A 6 30.64 -21.05 29.08
N LYS A 7 31.83 -20.45 28.98
CA LYS A 7 32.00 -19.01 28.79
C LYS A 7 31.52 -18.64 27.39
N ALA A 8 30.25 -18.25 27.25
CA ALA A 8 29.86 -17.36 26.17
C ALA A 8 30.29 -15.95 26.56
N SER A 9 31.26 -15.38 25.85
CA SER A 9 31.67 -13.99 26.00
C SER A 9 30.47 -13.08 25.67
N ARG A 10 29.89 -12.45 26.71
CA ARG A 10 28.92 -11.36 26.52
C ARG A 10 29.64 -10.19 25.86
N GLN A 11 29.31 -9.91 24.61
CA GLN A 11 29.69 -8.66 23.96
C GLN A 11 28.58 -7.63 24.17
N PRO A 12 28.93 -6.33 24.32
CA PRO A 12 27.95 -5.28 24.58
C PRO A 12 27.00 -5.08 23.39
N LEU A 13 25.77 -4.64 23.67
CA LEU A 13 24.71 -4.37 22.67
C LEU A 13 25.19 -3.47 21.50
N SER A 14 26.15 -2.58 21.77
CA SER A 14 26.80 -1.73 20.77
C SER A 14 27.61 -2.50 19.71
N PHE A 15 28.16 -3.67 20.07
CA PHE A 15 28.86 -4.55 19.12
C PHE A 15 27.88 -5.20 18.14
N TYR A 16 26.72 -5.64 18.63
CA TYR A 16 25.68 -6.19 17.77
C TYR A 16 25.11 -5.11 16.84
N LEU A 17 24.83 -3.91 17.34
CA LEU A 17 24.32 -2.79 16.54
C LEU A 17 25.26 -2.36 15.39
N GLN A 18 26.58 -2.49 15.56
CA GLN A 18 27.57 -2.19 14.51
C GLN A 18 27.63 -3.22 13.38
N GLN A 19 27.17 -4.46 13.61
CA GLN A 19 27.15 -5.51 12.58
C GLN A 19 25.88 -5.53 11.72
N TYR A 20 24.77 -4.93 12.18
CA TYR A 20 23.45 -5.03 11.51
C TYR A 20 22.94 -3.75 10.85
N MET A 21 23.51 -2.59 11.15
CA MET A 21 23.14 -1.31 10.53
C MET A 21 24.04 -0.99 9.34
N ALA A 22 23.44 -0.50 8.26
CA ALA A 22 24.15 -0.25 7.01
C ALA A 22 25.10 0.96 7.13
N SER A 23 24.93 1.80 8.16
CA SER A 23 25.87 2.89 8.46
C SER A 23 25.98 3.24 9.97
N PRO A 24 27.11 3.84 10.40
CA PRO A 24 27.29 4.39 11.75
C PRO A 24 26.31 5.52 12.13
N THR A 25 25.62 6.12 11.16
CA THR A 25 24.67 7.22 11.35
C THR A 25 23.33 6.70 11.87
N GLU A 26 22.83 5.59 11.33
CA GLU A 26 21.61 4.91 11.79
C GLU A 26 21.71 4.49 13.27
N ALA A 27 22.93 4.12 13.70
CA ALA A 27 23.19 3.73 15.09
C ALA A 27 23.04 4.89 16.08
N LYS A 28 23.29 6.12 15.65
CA LYS A 28 23.19 7.33 16.48
C LYS A 28 21.74 7.82 16.61
N GLU A 29 20.96 7.74 15.54
CA GLU A 29 19.55 8.17 15.53
C GLU A 29 18.68 7.30 16.45
N MET A 30 18.95 5.99 16.50
CA MET A 30 18.17 5.06 17.31
C MET A 30 18.46 5.17 18.82
N SER A 31 19.64 5.67 19.20
CA SER A 31 19.96 6.02 20.59
C SER A 31 19.23 7.27 21.07
N PHE A 32 18.86 8.18 20.16
CA PHE A 32 18.21 9.46 20.46
C PHE A 32 16.69 9.31 20.64
N LEU A 33 16.06 8.35 19.94
CA LEU A 33 14.61 8.08 20.00
C LEU A 33 14.14 7.45 21.32
N LEU A 34 15.05 6.89 22.13
CA LEU A 34 14.75 6.30 23.43
C LEU A 34 14.46 7.34 24.53
N GLU A 35 14.84 8.62 24.32
CA GLU A 35 14.76 9.66 25.34
C GLU A 35 13.47 10.51 25.27
N ALA A 36 12.61 10.35 24.27
CA ALA A 36 11.44 11.21 24.05
C ALA A 36 10.12 10.42 23.94
N VAL A 37 9.41 10.22 25.05
CA VAL A 37 8.02 9.73 25.06
C VAL A 37 7.18 10.47 26.08
N ASP A 38 6.33 11.38 25.61
CA ASP A 38 5.11 11.84 26.29
C ASP A 38 4.01 11.98 25.23
N THR A 39 2.82 11.44 25.48
CA THR A 39 1.72 11.40 24.52
C THR A 39 0.38 11.67 25.20
N SER A 40 -0.27 12.79 24.88
CA SER A 40 -1.67 13.01 25.25
C SER A 40 -2.50 13.75 24.19
N LEU A 41 -3.62 13.10 23.85
CA LEU A 41 -5.00 13.59 23.63
C LEU A 41 -5.39 14.45 22.40
N ILE A 42 -6.41 13.96 21.65
CA ILE A 42 -7.40 14.77 20.90
C ILE A 42 -8.80 14.10 21.00
N PRO A 43 -9.90 14.83 21.28
CA PRO A 43 -11.27 14.29 21.40
C PRO A 43 -12.13 14.43 20.11
N ARG A 44 -13.23 13.64 20.01
CA ARG A 44 -14.25 13.64 18.93
C ARG A 44 -15.66 13.98 19.43
N LYS A 45 -16.52 14.49 18.54
CA LYS A 45 -18.00 14.60 18.66
C LYS A 45 -18.67 13.98 17.43
N SER A 46 -19.79 13.28 17.62
CA SER A 46 -20.62 12.66 16.57
C SER A 46 -21.96 13.38 16.35
N LYS A 47 -22.58 13.16 15.19
CA LYS A 47 -23.93 13.58 14.80
C LYS A 47 -24.65 12.36 14.20
N GLU A 48 -25.91 12.13 14.59
CA GLU A 48 -26.75 11.00 14.18
C GLU A 48 -27.59 11.35 12.95
N ASP A 49 -27.77 10.39 12.03
CA ASP A 49 -28.81 10.37 10.99
C ASP A 49 -29.28 8.91 10.80
N ASP A 50 -30.61 8.68 10.78
CA ASP A 50 -31.30 7.38 10.66
C ASP A 50 -32.04 7.27 9.32
N ASP A 51 -31.88 6.14 8.62
CA ASP A 51 -32.60 5.79 7.37
C ASP A 51 -33.27 4.40 7.49
N ALA A 52 -34.57 4.31 7.17
CA ALA A 52 -35.38 3.10 7.32
C ALA A 52 -35.74 2.40 5.98
N LEU A 53 -35.98 1.07 6.02
CA LEU A 53 -36.34 0.23 4.86
C LEU A 53 -37.73 -0.42 5.00
N SER A 54 -38.54 -0.39 3.94
CA SER A 54 -39.80 -1.15 3.86
C SER A 54 -39.56 -2.59 3.38
N ALA A 55 -39.83 -3.58 4.23
CA ALA A 55 -39.84 -4.99 3.84
C ALA A 55 -41.23 -5.42 3.37
N GLY A 56 -41.29 -6.16 2.25
CA GLY A 56 -42.51 -6.84 1.81
C GLY A 56 -43.05 -7.76 2.90
N ASP A 57 -44.31 -7.51 3.26
CA ASP A 57 -45.19 -8.26 4.17
C ASP A 57 -44.70 -8.49 5.61
N GLY A 58 -43.86 -7.61 6.16
CA GLY A 58 -43.57 -7.61 7.59
C GLY A 58 -42.64 -6.48 8.04
N GLY A 59 -43.22 -5.36 8.47
CA GLY A 59 -42.64 -4.27 9.28
C GLY A 59 -41.40 -3.53 8.72
N LEU A 60 -41.32 -2.22 8.93
CA LEU A 60 -40.08 -1.46 8.72
C LEU A 60 -38.98 -2.01 9.64
N ILE A 61 -37.78 -2.24 9.09
CA ILE A 61 -36.57 -2.51 9.88
C ILE A 61 -35.62 -1.33 9.69
N ALA A 62 -35.29 -0.65 10.79
CA ALA A 62 -34.35 0.46 10.81
C ALA A 62 -32.97 -0.03 11.27
N VAL A 63 -31.90 0.54 10.73
CA VAL A 63 -30.54 0.28 11.22
C VAL A 63 -29.96 1.58 11.76
N ARG A 64 -29.55 1.56 13.03
CA ARG A 64 -29.01 2.73 13.74
C ARG A 64 -27.71 2.42 14.44
N ALA A 65 -26.94 3.46 14.70
CA ALA A 65 -25.83 3.40 15.66
C ALA A 65 -26.41 3.15 17.07
N ALA A 66 -25.76 2.28 17.83
CA ALA A 66 -26.26 1.86 19.14
C ALA A 66 -25.25 2.20 20.25
N GLY A 67 -25.76 2.68 21.37
CA GLY A 67 -24.99 2.98 22.56
C GLY A 67 -24.92 1.77 23.52
N PRO A 68 -24.34 1.99 24.71
CA PRO A 68 -24.18 0.95 25.74
C PRO A 68 -25.47 0.24 26.16
N GLU A 69 -26.63 0.85 25.96
CA GLU A 69 -27.94 0.27 26.23
C GLU A 69 -28.20 -1.03 25.45
N THR A 70 -27.51 -1.24 24.33
CA THR A 70 -27.67 -2.43 23.47
C THR A 70 -26.57 -3.48 23.65
N ASP A 71 -25.51 -3.20 24.41
CA ASP A 71 -24.32 -4.07 24.48
C ASP A 71 -24.67 -5.47 25.03
N SER A 72 -25.62 -5.56 25.96
CA SER A 72 -26.12 -6.87 26.44
C SER A 72 -26.76 -7.73 25.35
N VAL A 73 -27.40 -7.11 24.34
CA VAL A 73 -27.98 -7.82 23.19
C VAL A 73 -26.87 -8.29 22.26
N VAL A 74 -25.84 -7.48 22.03
CA VAL A 74 -24.65 -7.85 21.25
C VAL A 74 -23.95 -9.06 21.87
N CYS A 75 -23.78 -9.10 23.21
CA CYS A 75 -23.24 -10.27 23.89
C CYS A 75 -24.04 -11.54 23.58
N ALA A 76 -25.37 -11.46 23.61
CA ALA A 76 -26.25 -12.60 23.31
C ALA A 76 -26.15 -13.04 21.84
N HIS A 77 -26.07 -12.09 20.92
CA HIS A 77 -25.84 -12.36 19.49
C HIS A 77 -24.48 -13.02 19.25
N TRP A 78 -23.42 -12.57 19.94
CA TRP A 78 -22.09 -13.15 19.83
C TRP A 78 -22.05 -14.61 20.30
N VAL A 79 -22.66 -14.92 21.44
CA VAL A 79 -22.82 -16.32 21.91
C VAL A 79 -23.63 -17.15 20.91
N SER A 80 -24.69 -16.58 20.34
CA SER A 80 -25.52 -17.25 19.34
C SER A 80 -24.75 -17.61 18.07
N MET A 81 -23.78 -16.77 17.66
CA MET A 81 -22.90 -17.06 16.54
C MET A 81 -21.98 -18.26 16.82
N TRP A 82 -21.35 -18.30 18.01
CA TRP A 82 -20.48 -19.42 18.40
C TRP A 82 -21.24 -20.74 18.50
N ARG A 83 -22.46 -20.73 19.04
CA ARG A 83 -23.34 -21.91 19.03
C ARG A 83 -23.71 -22.35 17.62
N ALA A 84 -23.96 -21.41 16.71
CA ALA A 84 -24.29 -21.71 15.32
C ALA A 84 -23.13 -22.35 14.54
N VAL A 85 -21.88 -22.20 14.99
CA VAL A 85 -20.70 -22.89 14.43
C VAL A 85 -20.32 -24.16 15.22
N GLY A 86 -21.15 -24.58 16.18
CA GLY A 86 -21.04 -25.87 16.86
C GLY A 86 -20.39 -25.85 18.25
N MET A 87 -20.22 -24.69 18.88
CA MET A 87 -19.71 -24.62 20.26
C MET A 87 -20.83 -24.92 21.28
N ASP A 88 -20.52 -25.79 22.24
CA ASP A 88 -21.43 -26.20 23.32
C ASP A 88 -21.40 -25.23 24.50
N ALA A 89 -22.44 -25.27 25.35
CA ALA A 89 -22.53 -24.37 26.50
C ALA A 89 -21.35 -24.50 27.48
N THR A 90 -20.73 -25.68 27.56
CA THR A 90 -19.55 -25.96 28.41
C THR A 90 -18.26 -25.38 27.86
N ASP A 91 -18.23 -24.98 26.59
CA ASP A 91 -17.04 -24.40 25.97
C ASP A 91 -16.86 -22.93 26.36
N PHE A 92 -17.92 -22.28 26.83
CA PHE A 92 -17.91 -20.87 27.20
C PHE A 92 -17.38 -20.63 28.60
N ILE A 93 -16.58 -19.59 28.78
CA ILE A 93 -16.15 -19.15 30.11
C ILE A 93 -17.35 -18.66 30.94
N PRO A 94 -17.37 -18.91 32.27
CA PRO A 94 -18.53 -18.60 33.13
C PRO A 94 -18.96 -17.12 33.11
N ASP A 95 -18.01 -16.21 32.94
CA ASP A 95 -18.17 -14.75 32.94
C ASP A 95 -18.12 -14.13 31.52
N SER A 96 -18.34 -14.93 30.47
CA SER A 96 -18.22 -14.53 29.06
C SER A 96 -18.97 -13.23 28.72
N LYS A 97 -20.16 -13.02 29.28
CA LYS A 97 -20.92 -11.77 29.11
C LYS A 97 -20.19 -10.58 29.72
N GLU A 98 -19.68 -10.70 30.95
CA GLU A 98 -18.98 -9.62 31.65
C GLU A 98 -17.66 -9.28 30.94
N GLN A 99 -16.91 -10.29 30.49
CA GLN A 99 -15.69 -10.08 29.71
C GLN A 99 -15.96 -9.40 28.37
N THR A 100 -17.05 -9.77 27.71
CA THR A 100 -17.48 -9.12 26.46
C THR A 100 -17.81 -7.65 26.68
N LEU A 101 -18.52 -7.30 27.76
CA LEU A 101 -18.83 -5.91 28.09
C LEU A 101 -17.56 -5.11 28.39
N LYS A 102 -16.64 -5.65 29.20
CA LYS A 102 -15.33 -5.02 29.47
C LYS A 102 -14.51 -4.82 28.19
N PHE A 103 -14.58 -5.76 27.25
CA PHE A 103 -13.96 -5.60 25.94
C PHE A 103 -14.57 -4.44 25.17
N ILE A 104 -15.90 -4.35 25.10
CA ILE A 104 -16.62 -3.28 24.40
C ILE A 104 -16.26 -1.92 24.98
N ASP A 105 -16.25 -1.77 26.31
CA ASP A 105 -15.90 -0.51 26.97
C ASP A 105 -14.50 -0.03 26.57
N ARG A 106 -13.50 -0.92 26.66
CA ARG A 106 -12.12 -0.61 26.25
C ARG A 106 -12.01 -0.28 24.75
N ALA A 107 -12.73 -1.02 23.90
CA ALA A 107 -12.72 -0.79 22.46
C ALA A 107 -13.38 0.55 22.11
N ARG A 108 -14.42 0.97 22.83
CA ARG A 108 -15.09 2.27 22.67
C ARG A 108 -14.17 3.42 23.03
N GLU A 109 -13.36 3.26 24.07
CA GLU A 109 -12.36 4.25 24.48
C GLU A 109 -11.19 4.39 23.50
N ARG A 110 -10.72 3.28 22.92
CA ARG A 110 -9.41 3.24 22.23
C ARG A 110 -9.48 3.00 20.74
N LEU A 111 -10.48 2.26 20.25
CA LEU A 111 -10.47 1.66 18.92
C LEU A 111 -11.52 2.24 17.98
N SER A 112 -12.10 3.41 18.29
CA SER A 112 -13.25 3.93 17.54
C SER A 112 -14.34 2.85 17.36
N TYR A 113 -14.65 2.10 18.42
CA TYR A 113 -15.65 1.04 18.35
C TYR A 113 -17.06 1.62 18.15
N GLN A 114 -17.85 0.95 17.31
CA GLN A 114 -19.26 1.23 17.11
C GLN A 114 -20.04 -0.07 16.89
N THR A 115 -21.20 -0.17 17.54
CA THR A 115 -22.22 -1.18 17.26
C THR A 115 -23.33 -0.57 16.42
N PHE A 116 -23.78 -1.30 15.42
CA PHE A 116 -25.02 -1.02 14.70
C PHE A 116 -26.03 -2.11 15.02
N VAL A 117 -27.28 -1.72 15.25
CA VAL A 117 -28.39 -2.65 15.50
C VAL A 117 -29.46 -2.48 14.45
N ALA A 118 -30.09 -3.59 14.07
CA ALA A 118 -31.28 -3.60 13.25
C ALA A 118 -32.49 -3.78 14.16
N GLU A 119 -33.44 -2.85 14.10
CA GLU A 119 -34.57 -2.74 15.03
C GLU A 119 -35.90 -2.73 14.25
N THR A 120 -36.90 -3.44 14.77
CA THR A 120 -38.26 -3.42 14.22
C THR A 120 -39.01 -2.16 14.65
N GLU A 121 -40.14 -1.86 14.00
CA GLU A 121 -41.04 -0.76 14.43
C GLU A 121 -41.47 -0.83 15.91
N HIS A 122 -41.45 -2.02 16.52
CA HIS A 122 -41.82 -2.24 17.92
C HIS A 122 -40.64 -2.11 18.90
N GLY A 123 -39.47 -1.70 18.41
CA GLY A 123 -38.27 -1.51 19.22
C GLY A 123 -37.47 -2.80 19.48
N GLU A 124 -37.78 -3.89 18.77
CA GLU A 124 -37.09 -5.16 18.96
C GLU A 124 -35.80 -5.19 18.12
N VAL A 125 -34.66 -5.40 18.79
CA VAL A 125 -33.38 -5.63 18.09
C VAL A 125 -33.35 -7.04 17.51
N VAL A 126 -33.30 -7.13 16.17
CA VAL A 126 -33.32 -8.37 15.38
C VAL A 126 -31.99 -8.69 14.71
N GLY A 127 -31.02 -7.79 14.78
CA GLY A 127 -29.66 -8.01 14.31
C GLY A 127 -28.66 -7.01 14.87
N SER A 128 -27.38 -7.35 14.80
CA SER A 128 -26.28 -6.47 15.20
C SER A 128 -25.06 -6.67 14.31
N ALA A 129 -24.19 -5.66 14.26
CA ALA A 129 -22.80 -5.77 13.82
C ALA A 129 -21.95 -4.79 14.63
N SER A 130 -20.81 -5.27 15.13
CA SER A 130 -19.85 -4.45 15.87
C SER A 130 -18.58 -4.29 15.06
N CYS A 131 -18.03 -3.09 15.05
CA CYS A 131 -16.83 -2.79 14.29
C CYS A 131 -15.91 -1.82 15.04
N GLN A 132 -14.62 -1.91 14.76
CA GLN A 132 -13.61 -1.02 15.33
C GLN A 132 -12.38 -0.93 14.41
N VAL A 133 -11.44 -0.05 14.76
CA VAL A 133 -10.07 -0.06 14.23
C VAL A 133 -9.33 -1.28 14.78
N TRP A 134 -8.55 -1.93 13.92
CA TRP A 134 -7.83 -3.16 14.17
C TRP A 134 -6.42 -2.89 14.70
N GLU A 135 -6.05 -3.59 15.77
CA GLU A 135 -4.69 -3.57 16.35
C GLU A 135 -3.79 -4.73 15.86
N GLY A 136 -4.31 -5.61 15.00
CA GLY A 136 -3.52 -6.67 14.34
C GLY A 136 -3.17 -7.91 15.21
N PRO A 137 -2.72 -9.02 14.59
CA PRO A 137 -2.01 -10.14 15.23
C PRO A 137 -0.49 -9.97 15.22
N GLN A 138 -0.01 -8.87 14.65
CA GLN A 138 1.38 -8.51 14.49
C GLN A 138 1.48 -6.99 14.64
N PRO A 139 2.68 -6.41 14.85
CA PRO A 139 2.82 -4.98 15.01
C PRO A 139 2.18 -4.20 13.84
N THR A 140 1.35 -3.22 14.17
CA THR A 140 0.75 -2.28 13.21
C THR A 140 1.37 -0.91 13.40
N ASP A 141 1.85 -0.30 12.32
CA ASP A 141 2.37 1.06 12.32
C ASP A 141 1.25 2.06 12.68
N VAL A 142 1.31 2.67 13.87
CA VAL A 142 0.23 3.53 14.40
C VAL A 142 0.36 5.00 13.99
N SER A 143 1.51 5.43 13.46
CA SER A 143 1.75 6.82 13.04
C SER A 143 1.46 7.10 11.56
N ASP A 144 1.27 6.06 10.74
CA ASP A 144 0.80 6.16 9.36
C ASP A 144 -0.75 6.23 9.30
N VAL A 145 -1.33 7.41 9.05
CA VAL A 145 -2.80 7.56 8.91
C VAL A 145 -3.35 6.72 7.74
N SER A 146 -2.51 6.27 6.80
CA SER A 146 -2.88 5.35 5.71
C SER A 146 -2.87 3.86 6.12
N SER A 147 -2.54 3.52 7.36
CA SER A 147 -2.44 2.14 7.86
C SER A 147 -3.63 1.66 8.69
N LYS A 148 -4.56 2.55 9.09
CA LYS A 148 -5.71 2.15 9.93
C LYS A 148 -6.55 1.11 9.21
N ILE A 149 -6.66 -0.07 9.78
CA ILE A 149 -7.48 -1.15 9.25
C ILE A 149 -8.75 -1.25 10.10
N GLY A 150 -9.91 -1.36 9.48
CA GLY A 150 -11.15 -1.69 10.16
C GLY A 150 -11.31 -3.19 10.34
N THR A 151 -11.94 -3.63 11.43
CA THR A 151 -12.38 -5.02 11.60
C THR A 151 -13.74 -5.09 12.26
N MET A 152 -14.45 -6.19 12.03
CA MET A 152 -15.85 -6.38 12.36
C MET A 152 -16.08 -7.76 12.98
N TRP A 153 -16.97 -7.81 13.97
CA TRP A 153 -17.40 -9.01 14.66
C TRP A 153 -18.88 -8.89 15.08
N ALA A 154 -19.43 -9.94 15.66
CA ALA A 154 -20.85 -9.99 16.08
C ALA A 154 -21.88 -9.64 14.97
N VAL A 155 -21.58 -9.96 13.71
CA VAL A 155 -22.53 -9.82 12.59
C VAL A 155 -23.58 -10.92 12.67
N TYR A 156 -24.74 -10.59 13.22
CA TYR A 156 -25.82 -11.54 13.46
C TYR A 156 -27.16 -10.96 13.05
N VAL A 157 -28.01 -11.83 12.50
CA VAL A 157 -29.42 -11.55 12.23
C VAL A 157 -30.24 -12.76 12.66
N LYS A 158 -31.30 -12.54 13.44
CA LYS A 158 -32.23 -13.58 13.88
C LYS A 158 -32.77 -14.36 12.67
N PRO A 159 -32.88 -15.71 12.73
CA PRO A 159 -33.25 -16.55 11.59
C PRO A 159 -34.46 -16.05 10.77
N GLU A 160 -35.52 -15.63 11.45
CA GLU A 160 -36.79 -15.12 10.92
C GLU A 160 -36.68 -13.77 10.16
N HIS A 161 -35.58 -13.06 10.33
CA HIS A 161 -35.27 -11.79 9.64
C HIS A 161 -34.14 -11.92 8.60
N ARG A 162 -33.64 -13.14 8.35
CA ARG A 162 -32.59 -13.37 7.33
C ARG A 162 -33.14 -13.25 5.92
N GLN A 163 -32.23 -13.07 4.96
CA GLN A 163 -32.53 -12.93 3.53
C GLN A 163 -33.39 -11.70 3.16
N LYS A 164 -33.60 -10.77 4.11
CA LYS A 164 -34.33 -9.50 3.92
C LYS A 164 -33.40 -8.28 3.77
N GLY A 165 -32.10 -8.49 3.51
CA GLY A 165 -31.11 -7.40 3.37
C GLY A 165 -30.56 -6.80 4.67
N VAL A 166 -31.06 -7.22 5.84
CA VAL A 166 -30.65 -6.69 7.16
C VAL A 166 -29.13 -6.74 7.39
N ALA A 167 -28.49 -7.88 7.13
CA ALA A 167 -27.04 -8.03 7.30
C ALA A 167 -26.25 -7.12 6.36
N THR A 168 -26.72 -6.91 5.13
CA THR A 168 -26.09 -6.00 4.17
C THR A 168 -26.07 -4.58 4.71
N ARG A 169 -27.21 -4.10 5.23
CA ARG A 169 -27.33 -2.75 5.78
C ARG A 169 -26.47 -2.55 7.02
N LEU A 170 -26.42 -3.54 7.92
CA LEU A 170 -25.53 -3.52 9.08
C LEU A 170 -24.05 -3.36 8.66
N VAL A 171 -23.62 -4.12 7.65
CA VAL A 171 -22.23 -4.06 7.17
C VAL A 171 -21.94 -2.75 6.43
N GLU A 172 -22.89 -2.20 5.66
CA GLU A 172 -22.77 -0.86 5.04
C GLU A 172 -22.44 0.21 6.08
N ARG A 173 -23.17 0.21 7.21
CA ARG A 173 -22.92 1.15 8.31
C ARG A 173 -21.54 0.95 8.95
N CYS A 174 -21.07 -0.29 9.09
CA CYS A 174 -19.69 -0.55 9.52
C CYS A 174 -18.65 0.01 8.54
N ILE A 175 -18.88 -0.14 7.23
CA ILE A 175 -17.99 0.39 6.18
C ILE A 175 -17.92 1.93 6.25
N GLU A 176 -19.07 2.58 6.40
CA GLU A 176 -19.16 4.03 6.57
C GLU A 176 -18.41 4.50 7.82
N HIS A 177 -18.63 3.82 8.94
CA HIS A 177 -17.93 4.10 10.20
C HIS A 177 -16.41 3.96 10.07
N TRP A 178 -15.91 2.93 9.38
CA TRP A 178 -14.47 2.80 9.12
C TRP A 178 -13.93 3.93 8.25
N ARG A 179 -14.68 4.39 7.23
CA ARG A 179 -14.28 5.55 6.42
C ARG A 179 -14.18 6.80 7.29
N GLU A 180 -15.14 7.04 8.17
CA GLU A 180 -15.12 8.16 9.13
C GLU A 180 -13.99 8.03 10.16
N ALA A 181 -13.69 6.80 10.58
CA ALA A 181 -12.56 6.51 11.47
C ALA A 181 -11.19 6.73 10.80
N GLY A 182 -11.16 6.90 9.48
CA GLY A 182 -9.95 7.09 8.67
C GLY A 182 -9.27 5.78 8.28
N CYS A 183 -10.01 4.66 8.24
CA CYS A 183 -9.46 3.39 7.83
C CYS A 183 -9.22 3.33 6.32
N SER A 184 -8.07 2.79 5.93
CA SER A 184 -7.70 2.61 4.53
C SER A 184 -8.20 1.29 3.95
N ARG A 185 -8.36 0.28 4.81
CA ARG A 185 -8.78 -1.08 4.49
C ARG A 185 -9.65 -1.63 5.60
N ALA A 186 -10.44 -2.66 5.32
CA ALA A 186 -11.13 -3.47 6.32
C ALA A 186 -10.75 -4.94 6.17
N VAL A 187 -10.55 -5.63 7.28
CA VAL A 187 -10.19 -7.05 7.36
C VAL A 187 -11.22 -7.80 8.19
N LEU A 188 -11.80 -8.84 7.60
CA LEU A 188 -12.62 -9.84 8.26
C LEU A 188 -11.77 -11.08 8.44
N LEU A 189 -11.60 -11.52 9.68
CA LEU A 189 -10.77 -12.70 10.00
C LEU A 189 -11.46 -14.01 9.60
N TYR A 190 -12.79 -13.98 9.54
CA TYR A 190 -13.57 -15.15 9.17
C TYR A 190 -14.91 -14.73 8.55
N ALA A 191 -15.16 -15.20 7.32
CA ALA A 191 -16.47 -15.17 6.71
C ALA A 191 -17.09 -16.57 6.73
N SER A 192 -18.22 -16.73 7.41
CA SER A 192 -18.99 -17.98 7.36
C SER A 192 -19.49 -18.24 5.93
N LYS A 193 -19.74 -19.52 5.57
CA LYS A 193 -20.27 -19.89 4.25
C LYS A 193 -21.54 -19.08 3.88
N ASN A 194 -22.40 -18.83 4.87
CA ASN A 194 -23.64 -18.07 4.68
C ASN A 194 -23.40 -16.55 4.63
N GLY A 195 -22.47 -16.02 5.42
CA GLY A 195 -22.15 -14.59 5.46
C GLY A 195 -21.31 -14.11 4.27
N ARG A 196 -20.50 -15.00 3.67
CA ARG A 196 -19.58 -14.67 2.57
C ARG A 196 -20.23 -13.92 1.42
N ARG A 197 -21.43 -14.34 1.00
CA ARG A 197 -22.20 -13.68 -0.08
C ARG A 197 -22.56 -12.23 0.24
N VAL A 198 -22.77 -11.89 1.51
CA VAL A 198 -23.04 -10.51 1.94
C VAL A 198 -21.79 -9.65 1.72
N TYR A 199 -20.64 -10.15 2.18
CA TYR A 199 -19.36 -9.43 2.07
C TYR A 199 -18.91 -9.28 0.62
N GLU A 200 -19.00 -10.34 -0.20
CA GLU A 200 -18.61 -10.28 -1.62
C GLU A 200 -19.43 -9.24 -2.40
N ARG A 201 -20.74 -9.10 -2.13
CA ARG A 201 -21.59 -8.07 -2.73
C ARG A 201 -21.18 -6.65 -2.34
N LEU A 202 -20.62 -6.48 -1.15
CA LEU A 202 -20.11 -5.21 -0.65
C LEU A 202 -18.64 -4.97 -1.04
N GLY A 203 -18.09 -5.78 -1.95
CA GLY A 203 -16.77 -5.58 -2.54
C GLY A 203 -15.62 -6.27 -1.80
N PHE A 204 -15.88 -6.98 -0.70
CA PHE A 204 -14.84 -7.75 -0.02
C PHE A 204 -14.31 -8.88 -0.92
N GLN A 205 -13.00 -9.11 -0.87
CA GLN A 205 -12.29 -10.15 -1.63
C GLN A 205 -11.55 -11.10 -0.67
N PRO A 206 -11.13 -12.30 -1.10
CA PRO A 206 -10.28 -13.17 -0.27
C PRO A 206 -9.02 -12.45 0.24
N GLY A 207 -8.73 -12.59 1.54
CA GLY A 207 -7.62 -11.93 2.21
C GLY A 207 -6.35 -12.79 2.31
N PRO A 208 -5.17 -12.16 2.52
CA PRO A 208 -3.87 -12.83 2.62
C PRO A 208 -3.62 -13.53 3.97
N LEU A 209 -4.67 -13.89 4.72
CA LEU A 209 -4.52 -14.55 6.01
C LEU A 209 -4.47 -16.07 5.80
N LEU A 210 -3.39 -16.68 6.27
CA LEU A 210 -3.21 -18.13 6.28
C LEU A 210 -3.50 -18.69 7.68
N ALA A 211 -3.90 -19.96 7.70
CA ALA A 211 -4.25 -20.68 8.91
C ALA A 211 -3.57 -22.05 8.94
N PHE A 212 -3.25 -22.52 10.14
CA PHE A 212 -2.81 -23.88 10.42
C PHE A 212 -3.65 -24.45 11.56
N ASP A 213 -4.28 -25.60 11.31
CA ASP A 213 -5.17 -26.26 12.26
C ASP A 213 -4.39 -27.37 12.99
N VAL A 214 -3.94 -27.07 14.21
CA VAL A 214 -3.02 -27.91 14.99
C VAL A 214 -3.60 -29.30 15.25
N LEU A 215 -4.91 -29.38 15.55
CA LEU A 215 -5.59 -30.64 15.84
C LEU A 215 -5.81 -31.55 14.61
N SER A 216 -5.70 -31.00 13.41
CA SER A 216 -5.96 -31.75 12.16
C SER A 216 -4.68 -32.34 11.55
N HIS A 217 -3.52 -31.98 12.10
CA HIS A 217 -2.21 -32.39 11.61
C HIS A 217 -1.72 -33.65 12.35
N GLN A 218 -1.08 -34.58 11.63
CA GLN A 218 -0.32 -35.63 12.31
C GLN A 218 0.88 -34.98 13.01
N PRO A 219 1.17 -35.27 14.29
CA PRO A 219 2.35 -34.71 14.94
C PRO A 219 3.58 -35.03 14.09
N PHE A 220 4.41 -34.01 13.78
CA PHE A 220 5.67 -34.25 13.08
C PHE A 220 6.44 -35.37 13.80
N LEU A 221 6.85 -36.40 13.04
CA LEU A 221 7.47 -37.61 13.60
C LEU A 221 8.71 -37.24 14.42
N ARG A 222 9.01 -38.02 15.46
CA ARG A 222 10.18 -37.79 16.32
C ARG A 222 11.50 -37.72 15.54
N GLU A 223 11.60 -38.35 14.37
CA GLU A 223 12.75 -38.27 13.48
C GLU A 223 12.89 -36.88 12.80
N ASP A 224 11.81 -36.14 12.57
CA ASP A 224 11.85 -34.74 12.09
C ASP A 224 12.27 -33.73 13.19
N ARG A 225 12.36 -34.18 14.46
CA ARG A 225 12.88 -33.35 15.55
C ARG A 225 14.40 -33.17 15.48
N ASP A 226 15.10 -34.14 14.88
CA ASP A 226 16.56 -34.17 14.79
C ASP A 226 17.13 -34.33 13.35
N ASN A 227 16.41 -34.90 12.37
CA ASN A 227 16.97 -35.28 11.06
C ASN A 227 16.49 -34.49 9.82
N GLY A 228 15.84 -33.34 9.99
CA GLY A 228 15.43 -32.47 8.86
C GLY A 228 16.48 -31.48 8.38
N PHE A 229 17.75 -31.60 8.78
CA PHE A 229 18.81 -30.69 8.36
C PHE A 229 19.42 -31.18 7.04
N HIS A 230 19.01 -30.57 5.92
CA HIS A 230 19.86 -30.59 4.73
C HIS A 230 21.28 -30.16 5.13
N ALA A 231 22.33 -30.79 4.58
CA ALA A 231 23.72 -30.50 4.96
C ALA A 231 24.06 -28.99 4.97
N ASN A 232 23.37 -28.20 4.14
CA ASN A 232 23.52 -26.74 4.05
C ASN A 232 22.82 -25.96 5.17
N ILE A 233 21.88 -26.55 5.92
CA ILE A 233 21.22 -25.92 7.09
C ILE A 233 22.00 -26.25 8.37
N ALA A 234 22.74 -27.37 8.43
CA ALA A 234 23.49 -27.78 9.62
C ALA A 234 24.50 -26.73 10.12
N GLN A 235 24.95 -25.84 9.23
CA GLN A 235 25.81 -24.69 9.56
C GLN A 235 25.08 -23.56 10.32
N TYR A 236 23.76 -23.64 10.46
CA TYR A 236 22.95 -22.66 11.19
C TYR A 236 22.34 -23.26 12.44
N LYS A 237 22.54 -22.58 13.57
CA LYS A 237 21.92 -22.91 14.85
C LYS A 237 20.67 -22.07 15.07
N VAL A 238 19.49 -22.70 15.11
CA VAL A 238 18.24 -22.04 15.48
C VAL A 238 18.05 -22.08 16.99
N VAL A 239 17.92 -20.92 17.62
CA VAL A 239 17.82 -20.77 19.08
C VAL A 239 16.54 -20.03 19.45
N SER A 240 15.89 -20.51 20.51
CA SER A 240 14.79 -19.83 21.18
C SER A 240 15.34 -18.64 21.96
N VAL A 241 14.84 -17.43 21.71
CA VAL A 241 15.34 -16.22 22.38
C VAL A 241 14.21 -15.50 23.11
N ASN A 242 14.47 -15.16 24.38
CA ASN A 242 13.57 -14.37 25.23
C ASN A 242 14.41 -13.29 25.94
N GLY A 243 13.92 -12.05 25.96
CA GLY A 243 14.58 -10.90 26.60
C GLY A 243 15.09 -9.84 25.61
N SER A 244 15.45 -8.67 26.15
CA SER A 244 15.70 -7.43 25.39
C SER A 244 16.95 -7.42 24.50
N GLU A 245 17.85 -8.40 24.65
CA GLU A 245 19.14 -8.41 23.94
C GLU A 245 18.99 -8.52 22.40
N LEU A 246 17.85 -9.00 21.90
CA LEU A 246 17.59 -9.20 20.45
C LEU A 246 16.32 -8.53 19.93
N ASP A 247 15.59 -7.78 20.74
CA ASP A 247 14.31 -7.18 20.32
C ASP A 247 14.51 -6.19 19.18
N LEU A 248 15.63 -5.48 19.17
CA LEU A 248 16.02 -4.61 18.07
C LEU A 248 16.27 -5.39 16.76
N VAL A 249 16.83 -6.59 16.85
CA VAL A 249 17.02 -7.47 15.69
C VAL A 249 15.66 -7.94 15.17
N LEU A 250 14.75 -8.35 16.06
CA LEU A 250 13.39 -8.78 15.70
C LEU A 250 12.60 -7.63 15.06
N ALA A 251 12.68 -6.42 15.62
CA ALA A 251 12.03 -5.24 15.10
C ALA A 251 12.59 -4.83 13.73
N ASP A 252 13.92 -4.85 13.56
CA ASP A 252 14.56 -4.58 12.27
C ASP A 252 14.23 -5.65 11.22
N HIS A 253 14.22 -6.92 11.60
CA HIS A 253 13.83 -8.03 10.73
C HIS A 253 12.35 -7.93 10.31
N PHE A 254 11.45 -7.60 11.23
CA PHE A 254 10.04 -7.34 10.92
C PHE A 254 9.90 -6.17 9.94
N ARG A 255 10.60 -5.06 10.20
CA ARG A 255 10.66 -3.91 9.29
C ARG A 255 11.12 -4.32 7.88
N ARG A 256 12.21 -5.08 7.76
CA ARG A 256 12.71 -5.58 6.47
C ARG A 256 11.72 -6.53 5.80
N CYS A 257 11.06 -7.40 6.55
CA CYS A 257 9.98 -8.26 6.05
C CYS A 257 8.83 -7.43 5.45
N MET A 258 8.40 -6.37 6.15
CA MET A 258 7.34 -5.48 5.67
C MET A 258 7.75 -4.71 4.41
N LEU A 259 9.00 -4.24 4.34
CA LEU A 259 9.56 -3.58 3.13
C LEU A 259 9.59 -4.53 1.93
N LEU A 260 10.01 -5.78 2.11
CA LEU A 260 10.04 -6.78 1.04
C LEU A 260 8.64 -7.21 0.59
N SER A 261 7.67 -7.17 1.50
CA SER A 261 6.31 -7.66 1.31
C SER A 261 5.37 -6.70 0.61
N CYS A 262 5.60 -5.39 0.70
CA CYS A 262 4.68 -4.39 0.18
C CYS A 262 4.90 -4.05 -1.30
N GLY A 263 5.94 -4.60 -1.96
CA GLY A 263 6.27 -4.27 -3.35
C GLY A 263 6.62 -2.79 -3.61
N VAL A 264 6.66 -1.98 -2.54
CA VAL A 264 6.90 -0.54 -2.51
C VAL A 264 7.87 -0.29 -1.34
N PRO A 265 9.01 0.40 -1.54
CA PRO A 265 9.78 0.93 -0.43
C PRO A 265 8.94 2.01 0.23
N LYS A 266 8.24 1.65 1.31
CA LYS A 266 7.66 2.65 2.20
C LYS A 266 8.79 3.51 2.76
N HIS A 267 8.53 4.80 2.92
CA HIS A 267 9.34 5.69 3.73
C HIS A 267 9.65 5.04 5.07
N PHE A 268 10.91 5.17 5.51
CA PHE A 268 11.32 4.74 6.84
C PHE A 268 10.43 5.48 7.84
N ASN A 269 9.56 4.74 8.52
CA ASN A 269 8.87 5.25 9.69
C ASN A 269 9.68 4.84 10.92
N PRO A 270 10.41 5.77 11.57
CA PRO A 270 11.15 5.47 12.79
C PRO A 270 10.22 4.93 13.89
N GLY A 271 8.93 5.27 13.84
CA GLY A 271 7.89 4.75 14.71
C GLY A 271 7.71 3.24 14.61
N MET A 272 7.94 2.61 13.44
CA MET A 272 7.68 1.18 13.27
C MET A 272 8.57 0.29 14.15
N ILE A 273 9.84 0.65 14.32
CA ILE A 273 10.72 -0.08 15.25
C ILE A 273 10.21 0.09 16.67
N LYS A 274 9.89 1.32 17.07
CA LYS A 274 9.34 1.63 18.39
C LYS A 274 8.03 0.89 18.68
N ASP A 275 7.09 0.90 17.74
CA ASP A 275 5.79 0.24 17.85
C ASP A 275 5.96 -1.28 17.90
N THR A 276 6.90 -1.83 17.11
CA THR A 276 7.23 -3.26 17.16
C THR A 276 7.84 -3.65 18.49
N LEU A 277 8.75 -2.82 19.05
CA LEU A 277 9.32 -3.05 20.37
C LEU A 277 8.25 -2.99 21.46
N ALA A 278 7.38 -1.97 21.43
CA ALA A 278 6.27 -1.84 22.37
C ALA A 278 5.31 -3.05 22.27
N PHE A 279 5.03 -3.51 21.04
CA PHE A 279 4.23 -4.71 20.81
C PHE A 279 4.89 -5.98 21.36
N ILE A 280 6.21 -6.16 21.17
CA ILE A 280 6.95 -7.32 21.72
C ILE A 280 6.96 -7.27 23.25
N GLU A 281 7.19 -6.10 23.84
CA GLU A 281 7.20 -5.90 25.29
C GLU A 281 5.83 -6.23 25.90
N ASP A 282 4.78 -5.68 25.31
CA ASP A 282 3.40 -5.92 25.72
C ASP A 282 2.98 -7.39 25.53
N ALA A 283 3.35 -8.01 24.41
CA ALA A 283 3.12 -9.42 24.17
C ALA A 283 3.85 -10.30 25.20
N ARG A 284 5.10 -9.99 25.57
CA ARG A 284 5.81 -10.75 26.63
C ARG A 284 5.22 -10.52 28.03
N ALA A 285 4.68 -9.33 28.29
CA ALA A 285 4.11 -8.99 29.58
C ALA A 285 2.74 -9.67 29.80
N ARG A 286 1.96 -9.84 28.72
CA ARG A 286 0.56 -10.28 28.80
C ARG A 286 0.29 -11.65 28.17
N LEU A 287 1.13 -12.10 27.26
CA LEU A 287 0.89 -13.27 26.41
C LEU A 287 2.09 -14.23 26.44
N GLU A 288 1.83 -15.47 26.02
CA GLU A 288 2.87 -16.44 25.72
C GLU A 288 3.55 -16.05 24.40
N PHE A 289 4.74 -15.43 24.48
CA PHE A 289 5.53 -14.96 23.34
C PHE A 289 6.87 -15.70 23.25
N GLN A 290 7.23 -16.14 22.05
CA GLN A 290 8.52 -16.75 21.76
C GLN A 290 9.03 -16.34 20.38
N ALA A 291 10.28 -15.90 20.32
CA ALA A 291 11.00 -15.68 19.07
C ALA A 291 12.05 -16.76 18.83
N PHE A 292 12.31 -17.04 17.56
CA PHE A 292 13.34 -17.96 17.11
C PHE A 292 14.30 -17.24 16.16
N VAL A 293 15.60 -17.43 16.38
CA VAL A 293 16.66 -16.76 15.62
C VAL A 293 17.65 -17.79 15.11
N ALA A 294 18.00 -17.70 13.82
CA ALA A 294 19.00 -18.53 13.17
C ALA A 294 20.37 -17.84 13.20
N TYR A 295 21.36 -18.48 13.80
CA TYR A 295 22.76 -18.02 13.86
C TYR A 295 23.66 -18.85 12.96
N GLY A 296 24.64 -18.24 12.29
CA GLY A 296 25.75 -18.96 11.67
C GLY A 296 26.82 -19.37 12.67
N GLU A 297 27.81 -20.14 12.22
CA GLU A 297 28.96 -20.59 13.03
C GLU A 297 29.77 -19.42 13.65
N SER A 298 29.78 -18.28 12.97
CA SER A 298 30.44 -17.04 13.39
C SER A 298 29.66 -16.28 14.48
N GLY A 299 28.42 -16.68 14.79
CA GLY A 299 27.51 -15.97 15.70
C GLY A 299 26.66 -14.87 15.06
N GLU A 300 26.76 -14.68 13.74
CA GLU A 300 25.91 -13.73 13.01
C GLU A 300 24.47 -14.24 12.84
N VAL A 301 23.49 -13.34 12.80
CA VAL A 301 22.07 -13.66 12.66
C VAL A 301 21.65 -13.64 11.18
N PHE A 302 21.09 -14.76 10.71
CA PHE A 302 20.67 -14.94 9.31
C PHE A 302 19.16 -14.92 9.10
N GLY A 303 18.38 -15.05 10.16
CA GLY A 303 16.93 -14.98 10.08
C GLY A 303 16.28 -15.03 11.44
N SER A 304 15.02 -14.60 11.49
CA SER A 304 14.20 -14.69 12.68
C SER A 304 12.73 -14.88 12.32
N VAL A 305 11.96 -15.31 13.31
CA VAL A 305 10.51 -15.36 13.28
C VAL A 305 9.96 -15.22 14.70
N CYS A 306 8.81 -14.60 14.85
CA CYS A 306 8.12 -14.45 16.12
C CYS A 306 6.84 -15.30 16.14
N SER A 307 6.51 -15.81 17.32
CA SER A 307 5.25 -16.49 17.60
C SER A 307 4.68 -16.05 18.93
N GLN A 308 3.35 -15.95 19.02
CA GLN A 308 2.67 -15.63 20.27
C GLN A 308 1.25 -16.17 20.31
N VAL A 309 0.71 -16.38 21.51
CA VAL A 309 -0.75 -16.48 21.71
C VAL A 309 -1.39 -15.17 21.26
N TRP A 310 -2.53 -15.28 20.58
CA TRP A 310 -3.24 -14.12 20.07
C TRP A 310 -4.68 -14.11 20.57
N GLU A 311 -5.06 -13.02 21.21
CA GLU A 311 -6.40 -12.85 21.80
C GLU A 311 -7.43 -12.28 20.82
N GLY A 312 -7.05 -12.02 19.56
CA GLY A 312 -7.99 -11.56 18.53
C GLY A 312 -8.47 -10.11 18.72
N PRO A 313 -9.15 -9.54 17.71
CA PRO A 313 -9.81 -8.25 17.84
C PRO A 313 -11.28 -8.40 18.26
N PHE A 314 -11.64 -9.50 18.92
CA PHE A 314 -13.00 -9.79 19.35
C PHE A 314 -12.95 -10.37 20.76
N PRO A 315 -14.04 -10.23 21.54
CA PRO A 315 -14.08 -10.71 22.90
C PRO A 315 -13.95 -12.23 22.94
N GLN A 316 -12.98 -12.70 23.73
CA GLN A 316 -12.80 -14.11 24.03
C GLN A 316 -13.92 -14.57 24.97
N VAL A 317 -14.66 -15.58 24.52
CA VAL A 317 -15.82 -16.10 25.25
C VAL A 317 -15.72 -17.61 25.49
N LEU A 318 -14.69 -18.26 24.94
CA LEU A 318 -14.44 -19.68 25.05
C LEU A 318 -13.28 -19.96 25.99
N HIS A 319 -13.30 -21.11 26.64
CA HIS A 319 -12.15 -21.60 27.40
C HIS A 319 -10.96 -21.84 26.46
N ASP A 320 -9.74 -21.61 26.95
CA ASP A 320 -8.49 -21.98 26.25
C ASP A 320 -8.45 -23.46 25.86
N THR A 321 -9.11 -24.33 26.65
CA THR A 321 -9.25 -25.76 26.36
C THR A 321 -10.20 -26.06 25.21
N ALA A 322 -11.08 -25.13 24.86
CA ALA A 322 -12.01 -25.26 23.73
C ALA A 322 -11.44 -24.62 22.47
N LEU A 323 -10.83 -23.44 22.57
CA LEU A 323 -10.21 -22.77 21.44
C LEU A 323 -9.14 -21.77 21.88
N LYS A 324 -7.92 -21.95 21.37
CA LYS A 324 -6.79 -21.04 21.62
C LYS A 324 -6.09 -20.70 20.32
N PHE A 325 -5.90 -19.41 20.05
CA PHE A 325 -5.25 -18.95 18.83
C PHE A 325 -3.78 -18.61 19.07
N GLY A 326 -2.93 -19.02 18.13
CA GLY A 326 -1.56 -18.56 18.00
C GLY A 326 -1.40 -17.68 16.77
N SER A 327 -0.34 -16.90 16.73
CA SER A 327 0.09 -16.15 15.56
C SER A 327 1.56 -16.35 15.28
N ILE A 328 1.92 -16.35 13.99
CA ILE A 328 3.31 -16.32 13.52
C ILE A 328 3.48 -15.08 12.67
N TRP A 329 4.53 -14.31 12.94
CA TRP A 329 4.79 -13.06 12.23
C TRP A 329 6.29 -12.75 12.17
N GLY A 330 6.65 -11.81 11.29
CA GLY A 330 8.02 -11.32 11.18
C GLY A 330 9.06 -12.33 10.72
N LEU A 331 8.64 -13.29 9.88
CA LEU A 331 9.57 -14.17 9.21
C LEU A 331 10.48 -13.35 8.29
N TYR A 332 11.76 -13.28 8.63
CA TYR A 332 12.78 -12.67 7.81
C TYR A 332 13.98 -13.60 7.70
N ILE A 333 14.56 -13.62 6.51
CA ILE A 333 15.74 -14.40 6.19
C ILE A 333 16.60 -13.54 5.27
N LYS A 334 17.88 -13.47 5.56
CA LYS A 334 18.84 -12.67 4.79
C LYS A 334 18.80 -13.11 3.31
N PRO A 335 18.67 -12.19 2.34
CA PRO A 335 18.40 -12.56 0.94
C PRO A 335 19.51 -13.35 0.23
N ASP A 336 20.74 -13.23 0.69
CA ASP A 336 21.98 -13.75 0.09
C ASP A 336 22.31 -15.21 0.48
N ILE A 337 21.50 -15.85 1.33
CA ILE A 337 21.76 -17.23 1.73
C ILE A 337 21.18 -18.25 0.75
N ALA A 338 21.98 -19.24 0.38
CA ALA A 338 21.61 -20.25 -0.62
C ALA A 338 20.45 -21.16 -0.19
N CYS A 339 20.32 -21.45 1.12
CA CYS A 339 19.27 -22.32 1.68
C CYS A 339 18.11 -21.51 2.30
N ARG A 340 17.82 -20.32 1.76
CA ARG A 340 16.84 -19.38 2.31
C ARG A 340 15.50 -20.03 2.61
N ASP A 341 14.91 -20.73 1.65
CA ASP A 341 13.56 -21.29 1.81
C ASP A 341 13.56 -22.40 2.87
N SER A 342 14.55 -23.30 2.83
CA SER A 342 14.65 -24.39 3.80
C SER A 342 14.92 -23.90 5.23
N LEU A 343 15.74 -22.85 5.42
CA LEU A 343 15.93 -22.22 6.72
C LEU A 343 14.64 -21.54 7.20
N GLY A 344 13.88 -20.96 6.29
CA GLY A 344 12.57 -20.36 6.57
C GLY A 344 11.55 -21.37 7.05
N ALA A 345 11.43 -22.49 6.36
CA ALA A 345 10.56 -23.60 6.77
C ALA A 345 10.96 -24.12 8.17
N ALA A 346 12.26 -24.25 8.46
CA ALA A 346 12.74 -24.66 9.78
C ALA A 346 12.33 -23.67 10.89
N LEU A 347 12.46 -22.36 10.64
CA LEU A 347 12.02 -21.31 11.56
C LEU A 347 10.50 -21.36 11.80
N ILE A 348 9.69 -21.48 10.74
CA ILE A 348 8.23 -21.60 10.86
C ILE A 348 7.84 -22.83 11.69
N LYS A 349 8.44 -23.99 11.42
CA LYS A 349 8.16 -25.23 12.16
C LYS A 349 8.46 -25.08 13.65
N LYS A 350 9.54 -24.37 14.03
CA LYS A 350 9.83 -24.08 15.45
C LYS A 350 8.74 -23.26 16.13
N CYS A 351 8.18 -22.26 15.44
CA CYS A 351 7.01 -21.53 15.93
C CYS A 351 5.78 -22.42 16.08
N VAL A 352 5.49 -23.28 15.09
CA VAL A 352 4.37 -24.23 15.16
C VAL A 352 4.52 -25.16 16.37
N TYR A 353 5.71 -25.73 16.59
CA TYR A 353 5.98 -26.58 17.75
C TYR A 353 5.81 -25.86 19.09
N TYR A 354 6.25 -24.61 19.17
CA TYR A 354 6.07 -23.83 20.39
C TYR A 354 4.57 -23.60 20.67
N LEU A 355 3.83 -23.13 19.67
CA LEU A 355 2.40 -22.85 19.81
C LEU A 355 1.59 -24.13 20.11
N GLU A 356 1.96 -25.26 19.52
CA GLU A 356 1.41 -26.59 19.85
C GLU A 356 1.70 -26.95 21.32
N SER A 357 2.93 -26.74 21.80
CA SER A 357 3.33 -27.08 23.18
C SER A 357 2.56 -26.31 24.26
N ILE A 358 2.04 -25.13 23.93
CA ILE A 358 1.20 -24.30 24.80
C ILE A 358 -0.30 -24.43 24.48
N CYS A 359 -0.66 -25.50 23.77
CA CYS A 359 -2.03 -25.92 23.45
C CYS A 359 -2.80 -24.93 22.56
N CYS A 360 -2.13 -24.26 21.62
CA CYS A 360 -2.84 -23.53 20.58
C CYS A 360 -3.55 -24.52 19.65
N HIS A 361 -4.80 -24.20 19.31
CA HIS A 361 -5.65 -25.00 18.43
C HIS A 361 -5.51 -24.56 16.98
N LYS A 362 -5.33 -23.26 16.76
CA LYS A 362 -5.26 -22.65 15.43
C LYS A 362 -4.19 -21.57 15.39
N ILE A 363 -3.34 -21.59 14.37
CA ILE A 363 -2.27 -20.62 14.18
C ILE A 363 -2.60 -19.77 12.96
N LEU A 364 -2.47 -18.44 13.09
CA LEU A 364 -2.75 -17.48 12.03
C LEU A 364 -1.49 -16.73 11.61
N THR A 365 -1.36 -16.44 10.32
CA THR A 365 -0.29 -15.58 9.83
C THR A 365 -0.76 -14.73 8.66
N LEU A 366 -0.32 -13.48 8.60
CA LEU A 366 -0.60 -12.57 7.50
C LEU A 366 0.53 -12.67 6.47
N CYS A 367 0.19 -13.08 5.25
CA CYS A 367 1.17 -13.28 4.19
C CYS A 367 0.88 -12.41 2.97
N PRO A 368 1.36 -11.14 2.94
CA PRO A 368 1.06 -10.20 1.86
C PRO A 368 1.76 -10.50 0.53
N ASN A 369 2.77 -11.38 0.49
CA ASN A 369 3.57 -11.66 -0.71
C ASN A 369 3.55 -13.15 -1.10
N LYS A 370 3.59 -13.43 -2.40
CA LYS A 370 3.46 -14.80 -2.96
C LYS A 370 4.60 -15.76 -2.60
N LYS A 371 5.82 -15.25 -2.33
CA LYS A 371 6.98 -16.11 -2.04
C LYS A 371 6.91 -16.66 -0.63
N THR A 372 6.62 -15.79 0.34
CA THR A 372 6.38 -16.19 1.73
C THR A 372 5.11 -17.05 1.82
N ASP A 373 4.09 -16.76 1.01
CA ASP A 373 2.85 -17.54 0.91
C ASP A 373 3.13 -18.99 0.47
N ALA A 374 3.91 -19.17 -0.59
CA ALA A 374 4.36 -20.49 -1.04
C ALA A 374 5.15 -21.23 0.04
N LEU A 375 6.00 -20.54 0.81
CA LEU A 375 6.75 -21.17 1.89
C LEU A 375 5.85 -21.72 3.01
N PHE A 376 4.87 -20.94 3.46
CA PHE A 376 3.90 -21.38 4.47
C PHE A 376 3.00 -22.51 3.95
N HIS A 377 2.57 -22.42 2.69
CA HIS A 377 1.71 -23.42 2.06
C HIS A 377 2.43 -24.75 1.76
N GLU A 378 3.55 -24.69 1.06
CA GLU A 378 4.20 -25.87 0.48
C GLU A 378 5.14 -26.57 1.46
N GLN A 379 5.68 -25.86 2.45
CA GLN A 379 6.71 -26.39 3.34
C GLN A 379 6.32 -26.42 4.84
N ALA A 380 5.19 -25.83 5.21
CA ALA A 380 4.71 -25.77 6.59
C ALA A 380 3.21 -26.09 6.76
N ASP A 381 2.54 -26.59 5.72
CA ASP A 381 1.15 -27.08 5.72
C ASP A 381 0.08 -26.05 6.17
N PHE A 382 0.35 -24.75 5.98
CA PHE A 382 -0.69 -23.73 6.14
C PHE A 382 -1.68 -23.78 4.96
N HIS A 383 -2.93 -23.40 5.22
CA HIS A 383 -3.98 -23.27 4.20
C HIS A 383 -4.58 -21.87 4.22
N THR A 384 -5.22 -21.48 3.10
CA THR A 384 -5.84 -20.18 2.97
C THR A 384 -7.05 -20.11 3.90
N SER A 385 -7.12 -19.09 4.75
CA SER A 385 -8.26 -18.92 5.66
C SER A 385 -9.49 -18.37 4.94
N ASN A 386 -10.63 -18.32 5.65
CA ASN A 386 -11.84 -17.65 5.18
C ASN A 386 -11.82 -16.13 5.42
N ALA A 387 -10.64 -15.53 5.58
CA ALA A 387 -10.53 -14.10 5.76
C ALA A 387 -10.90 -13.34 4.48
N MET A 388 -11.41 -12.13 4.66
CA MET A 388 -11.78 -11.25 3.56
C MET A 388 -11.26 -9.83 3.79
N VAL A 389 -10.92 -9.13 2.73
CA VAL A 389 -10.38 -7.76 2.74
C VAL A 389 -11.21 -6.86 1.83
N LEU A 390 -11.42 -5.63 2.27
CA LEU A 390 -12.01 -4.54 1.49
C LEU A 390 -11.05 -3.35 1.51
N ASP A 391 -10.77 -2.78 0.34
CA ASP A 391 -10.02 -1.52 0.26
C ASP A 391 -11.00 -0.34 0.33
N LEU A 392 -10.83 0.53 1.31
CA LEU A 392 -11.74 1.64 1.61
C LEU A 392 -11.34 2.95 0.92
N ILE A 393 -10.05 3.09 0.53
CA ILE A 393 -9.52 4.28 -0.17
C ILE A 393 -9.90 4.32 -1.66
N ILE A 394 -10.41 3.22 -2.21
CA ILE A 394 -10.73 3.12 -3.63
C ILE A 394 -12.25 3.17 -3.79
N GLU A 395 -12.78 4.23 -4.41
CA GLU A 395 -14.19 4.28 -4.78
C GLU A 395 -14.55 3.04 -5.62
N GLN A 396 -15.57 2.29 -5.20
CA GLN A 396 -15.96 1.01 -5.81
C GLN A 396 -16.29 1.14 -7.32
N LYS A 397 -16.82 2.31 -7.73
CA LYS A 397 -17.03 2.69 -9.14
C LYS A 397 -15.75 2.76 -9.97
N VAL A 398 -14.62 3.09 -9.35
CA VAL A 398 -13.31 3.13 -9.99
C VAL A 398 -12.89 1.71 -10.32
N ARG A 399 -12.89 0.78 -9.34
CA ARG A 399 -12.48 -0.62 -9.57
C ARG A 399 -13.31 -1.38 -10.61
N GLU A 400 -14.63 -1.17 -10.65
CA GLU A 400 -15.50 -1.85 -11.62
C GLU A 400 -15.26 -1.34 -13.05
N ASN A 401 -15.19 -0.01 -13.24
CA ASN A 401 -14.82 0.58 -14.53
C ASN A 401 -13.41 0.14 -14.97
N PHE A 402 -12.45 0.03 -14.04
CA PHE A 402 -11.09 -0.42 -14.34
C PHE A 402 -10.99 -1.94 -14.64
N ARG A 403 -11.80 -2.79 -14.00
CA ARG A 403 -11.81 -4.25 -14.28
C ARG A 403 -12.46 -4.59 -15.62
N GLU A 404 -13.57 -3.94 -15.97
CA GLU A 404 -14.16 -4.07 -17.32
C GLU A 404 -13.21 -3.55 -18.39
N TRP A 405 -12.58 -2.39 -18.18
CA TRP A 405 -11.56 -1.85 -19.08
C TRP A 405 -10.36 -2.79 -19.24
N ARG A 406 -9.86 -3.42 -18.16
CA ARG A 406 -8.72 -4.38 -18.20
C ARG A 406 -9.01 -5.64 -19.00
N HIS A 407 -10.22 -6.20 -18.93
CA HIS A 407 -10.58 -7.40 -19.67
C HIS A 407 -10.82 -7.11 -21.15
N LEU A 408 -11.46 -5.97 -21.46
CA LEU A 408 -11.64 -5.49 -22.84
C LEU A 408 -10.28 -5.14 -23.48
N ALA A 409 -9.41 -4.44 -22.75
CA ALA A 409 -8.10 -4.01 -23.24
C ALA A 409 -7.15 -5.18 -23.55
N LYS A 410 -7.12 -6.28 -22.78
CA LYS A 410 -6.20 -7.40 -23.06
C LYS A 410 -6.50 -8.14 -24.37
N GLY A 411 -7.77 -8.43 -24.62
CA GLY A 411 -8.20 -9.07 -25.88
C GLY A 411 -8.05 -8.13 -27.07
N ALA A 412 -8.47 -6.87 -26.89
CA ALA A 412 -8.34 -5.84 -27.92
C ALA A 412 -6.87 -5.54 -28.27
N THR A 413 -5.99 -5.36 -27.29
CA THR A 413 -4.57 -5.00 -27.55
C THR A 413 -3.88 -6.04 -28.44
N ARG A 414 -4.13 -7.34 -28.23
CA ARG A 414 -3.55 -8.38 -29.10
C ARG A 414 -4.01 -8.22 -30.55
N HIS A 415 -5.31 -8.02 -30.77
CA HIS A 415 -5.86 -7.78 -32.09
C HIS A 415 -5.27 -6.50 -32.73
N MET A 416 -5.17 -5.41 -31.97
CA MET A 416 -4.57 -4.16 -32.44
C MET A 416 -3.10 -4.36 -32.84
N VAL A 417 -2.32 -5.12 -32.07
CA VAL A 417 -0.93 -5.45 -32.41
C VAL A 417 -0.86 -6.25 -33.71
N GLU A 418 -1.70 -7.29 -33.86
CA GLU A 418 -1.77 -8.09 -35.09
C GLU A 418 -2.12 -7.23 -36.32
N GLN A 419 -3.03 -6.25 -36.17
CA GLN A 419 -3.35 -5.30 -37.25
C GLN A 419 -2.22 -4.31 -37.54
N LEU A 420 -1.50 -3.81 -36.53
CA LEU A 420 -0.39 -2.87 -36.75
C LEU A 420 0.83 -3.54 -37.39
N GLN A 421 1.07 -4.82 -37.12
CA GLN A 421 2.21 -5.58 -37.67
C GLN A 421 2.26 -5.64 -39.21
N GLN A 422 1.13 -5.43 -39.89
CA GLN A 422 1.09 -5.45 -41.35
C GLN A 422 1.76 -4.22 -41.99
N TYR A 423 1.98 -3.15 -41.23
CA TYR A 423 2.55 -1.91 -41.75
C TYR A 423 4.08 -1.90 -41.68
N LYS A 424 4.72 -1.65 -42.83
CA LYS A 424 6.19 -1.64 -42.97
C LYS A 424 6.89 -0.63 -42.04
N GLU A 425 6.24 0.50 -41.74
CA GLU A 425 6.81 1.55 -40.90
C GLU A 425 7.10 1.09 -39.46
N VAL A 426 6.28 0.17 -38.94
CA VAL A 426 6.40 -0.33 -37.57
C VAL A 426 6.96 -1.76 -37.51
N SER A 427 7.42 -2.31 -38.63
CA SER A 427 7.85 -3.71 -38.73
C SER A 427 9.10 -4.05 -37.89
N GLN A 428 9.87 -3.05 -37.46
CA GLN A 428 11.02 -3.21 -36.58
C GLN A 428 10.65 -3.13 -35.09
N MET A 429 9.42 -2.74 -34.77
CA MET A 429 8.95 -2.68 -33.38
C MET A 429 8.61 -4.09 -32.88
N THR A 430 8.99 -4.38 -31.64
CA THR A 430 8.57 -5.61 -30.96
C THR A 430 7.06 -5.61 -30.70
N GLU A 431 6.46 -6.78 -30.48
CA GLU A 431 5.04 -6.89 -30.09
C GLU A 431 4.70 -6.01 -28.88
N ARG A 432 5.63 -5.92 -27.92
CA ARG A 432 5.47 -5.11 -26.73
C ARG A 432 5.43 -3.62 -27.05
N GLN A 433 6.31 -3.16 -27.95
CA GLN A 433 6.32 -1.78 -28.44
C GLN A 433 5.08 -1.45 -29.26
N LEU A 434 4.60 -2.38 -30.07
CA LEU A 434 3.33 -2.23 -30.78
C LEU A 434 2.15 -2.14 -29.81
N GLY A 435 2.16 -2.90 -28.72
CA GLY A 435 1.14 -2.80 -27.67
C GLY A 435 1.12 -1.43 -26.99
N TRP A 436 2.30 -0.85 -26.73
CA TRP A 436 2.39 0.52 -26.23
C TRP A 436 1.94 1.55 -27.27
N LEU A 437 2.36 1.42 -28.54
CA LEU A 437 1.89 2.29 -29.62
C LEU A 437 0.36 2.23 -29.77
N ALA A 438 -0.21 1.03 -29.75
CA ALA A 438 -1.65 0.80 -29.84
C ALA A 438 -2.44 1.52 -28.73
N THR A 439 -1.84 1.70 -27.56
CA THR A 439 -2.47 2.33 -26.38
C THR A 439 -1.98 3.76 -26.11
N ALA A 440 -1.22 4.34 -27.04
CA ALA A 440 -0.75 5.73 -26.97
C ALA A 440 -1.92 6.71 -27.08
N ASN A 441 -1.97 7.70 -26.19
CA ASN A 441 -3.03 8.71 -26.25
C ASN A 441 -2.78 9.70 -27.40
N HIS A 442 -3.74 10.60 -27.63
CA HIS A 442 -3.67 11.56 -28.73
C HIS A 442 -2.43 12.48 -28.66
N ASN A 443 -2.02 12.97 -27.48
CA ASN A 443 -0.83 13.82 -27.35
C ASN A 443 0.45 13.05 -27.68
N GLN A 444 0.57 11.80 -27.22
CA GLN A 444 1.70 10.92 -27.53
C GLN A 444 1.77 10.63 -29.04
N LEU A 445 0.65 10.25 -29.66
CA LEU A 445 0.59 10.00 -31.12
C LEU A 445 0.93 11.25 -31.95
N SER A 446 0.53 12.42 -31.48
CA SER A 446 0.84 13.70 -32.13
C SER A 446 2.31 14.08 -31.97
N ALA A 447 2.94 13.68 -30.86
CA ALA A 447 4.36 13.91 -30.60
C ALA A 447 5.30 12.95 -31.34
N LEU A 448 4.85 11.73 -31.63
CA LEU A 448 5.64 10.70 -32.31
C LEU A 448 5.75 10.96 -33.83
N GLU A 449 6.92 10.67 -34.40
CA GLU A 449 7.23 10.82 -35.83
C GLU A 449 6.72 9.64 -36.69
N PHE A 450 5.43 9.31 -36.59
CA PHE A 450 4.80 8.32 -37.47
C PHE A 450 4.09 8.97 -38.67
N SER A 451 3.76 8.21 -39.71
CA SER A 451 2.90 8.67 -40.80
C SER A 451 1.45 8.87 -40.34
N ASP A 452 0.71 9.73 -41.05
CA ASP A 452 -0.72 9.93 -40.79
C ASP A 452 -1.54 8.64 -40.97
N VAL A 453 -1.04 7.70 -41.78
CA VAL A 453 -1.64 6.38 -41.97
C VAL A 453 -1.58 5.57 -40.67
N ILE A 454 -0.41 5.46 -40.03
CA ILE A 454 -0.25 4.75 -38.75
C ILE A 454 -1.06 5.43 -37.65
N ARG A 455 -1.02 6.77 -37.56
CA ARG A 455 -1.80 7.50 -36.55
C ARG A 455 -3.30 7.25 -36.71
N ALA A 456 -3.81 7.31 -37.94
CA ALA A 456 -5.21 7.04 -38.23
C ALA A 456 -5.61 5.61 -37.89
N GLU A 457 -4.75 4.63 -38.19
CA GLU A 457 -4.96 3.22 -37.86
C GLU A 457 -5.02 2.98 -36.35
N VAL A 458 -4.07 3.50 -35.58
CA VAL A 458 -4.09 3.38 -34.12
C VAL A 458 -5.38 3.98 -33.55
N ILE A 459 -5.79 5.16 -34.02
CA ILE A 459 -7.05 5.80 -33.59
C ILE A 459 -8.27 4.96 -33.97
N HIS A 460 -8.29 4.38 -35.17
CA HIS A 460 -9.36 3.49 -35.63
C HIS A 460 -9.50 2.28 -34.69
N LEU A 461 -8.40 1.58 -34.47
CA LEU A 461 -8.31 0.43 -33.59
C LEU A 461 -8.70 0.76 -32.13
N GLN A 462 -8.31 1.93 -31.63
CA GLN A 462 -8.70 2.39 -30.29
C GLN A 462 -10.21 2.64 -30.18
N LYS A 463 -10.84 3.14 -31.25
CA LYS A 463 -12.30 3.35 -31.29
C LYS A 463 -13.04 2.02 -31.31
N GLU A 464 -12.59 1.06 -32.12
CA GLU A 464 -13.15 -0.31 -32.14
C GLU A 464 -13.02 -0.99 -30.78
N ALA A 465 -11.89 -0.79 -30.11
CA ALA A 465 -11.62 -1.31 -28.76
C ALA A 465 -12.36 -0.55 -27.65
N GLY A 466 -13.00 0.58 -27.94
CA GLY A 466 -13.68 1.41 -26.93
C GLY A 466 -12.75 2.12 -25.94
N ILE A 467 -11.47 2.31 -26.30
CA ILE A 467 -10.45 2.94 -25.44
C ILE A 467 -10.00 4.32 -25.94
N TYR A 468 -10.48 4.74 -27.10
CA TYR A 468 -10.20 6.07 -27.66
C TYR A 468 -10.81 7.18 -26.80
N VAL A 469 -9.99 8.15 -26.41
CA VAL A 469 -10.44 9.37 -25.74
C VAL A 469 -10.39 10.53 -26.73
N ASN A 470 -11.53 11.19 -26.96
CA ASN A 470 -11.62 12.32 -27.86
C ASN A 470 -11.00 13.57 -27.21
N PRO A 471 -9.96 14.20 -27.79
CA PRO A 471 -9.31 15.37 -27.20
C PRO A 471 -10.21 16.62 -27.17
N LYS A 472 -11.26 16.66 -28.00
CA LYS A 472 -12.20 17.79 -28.09
C LYS A 472 -13.49 17.60 -27.30
N ASP A 473 -13.78 16.36 -26.88
CA ASP A 473 -14.99 16.01 -26.15
C ASP A 473 -14.70 14.85 -25.16
N ASN A 474 -14.28 15.22 -23.97
CA ASN A 474 -13.93 14.35 -22.86
C ASN A 474 -14.32 15.00 -21.52
N TRP A 475 -14.13 14.27 -20.42
CA TRP A 475 -14.44 14.73 -19.08
C TRP A 475 -13.85 16.11 -18.75
N PHE A 476 -12.61 16.40 -19.14
CA PHE A 476 -12.01 17.71 -18.88
C PHE A 476 -12.79 18.81 -19.60
N THR A 477 -12.97 18.67 -20.92
CA THR A 477 -13.66 19.68 -21.74
C THR A 477 -15.11 19.91 -21.31
N GLN A 478 -15.78 18.86 -20.81
CA GLN A 478 -17.15 18.92 -20.29
C GLN A 478 -17.26 19.55 -18.90
N ASN A 479 -16.16 19.59 -18.13
CA ASN A 479 -16.16 20.08 -16.76
C ASN A 479 -15.34 21.36 -16.56
N VAL A 480 -14.75 21.96 -17.61
CA VAL A 480 -13.90 23.18 -17.49
C VAL A 480 -14.56 24.29 -16.66
N GLU A 481 -15.87 24.51 -16.81
CA GLU A 481 -16.63 25.53 -16.03
C GLU A 481 -16.72 25.26 -14.51
N LYS A 482 -16.43 24.03 -14.07
CA LYS A 482 -16.38 23.64 -12.66
C LYS A 482 -14.95 23.58 -12.14
N LEU A 483 -13.97 23.72 -13.03
CA LEU A 483 -12.54 23.64 -12.76
C LEU A 483 -11.98 25.07 -12.76
N GLY A 484 -11.16 25.44 -11.77
CA GLY A 484 -10.54 26.77 -11.69
C GLY A 484 -10.72 27.48 -10.35
N ARG A 485 -11.60 27.00 -9.46
CA ARG A 485 -11.66 27.43 -8.05
C ARG A 485 -11.42 26.25 -7.11
N GLY A 486 -10.89 26.52 -5.92
CA GLY A 486 -10.84 25.54 -4.83
C GLY A 486 -9.54 24.74 -4.66
N PHE A 487 -8.41 25.24 -5.17
CA PHE A 487 -7.13 24.56 -5.02
C PHE A 487 -6.11 25.46 -4.33
N ASP A 488 -5.64 25.04 -3.16
CA ASP A 488 -4.45 25.61 -2.54
C ASP A 488 -3.38 24.52 -2.57
N LEU A 489 -2.57 24.50 -3.62
CA LEU A 489 -1.54 23.46 -3.80
C LEU A 489 -0.44 23.60 -2.76
N LYS A 490 -0.14 24.81 -2.29
CA LYS A 490 0.84 25.02 -1.22
C LYS A 490 0.38 24.38 0.10
N LYS A 491 -0.89 24.54 0.48
CA LYS A 491 -1.48 23.90 1.67
C LYS A 491 -1.56 22.38 1.56
N LEU A 492 -1.78 21.86 0.35
CA LEU A 492 -1.80 20.42 0.10
C LEU A 492 -0.39 19.82 0.12
N SER A 493 0.61 20.49 -0.48
CA SER A 493 2.01 20.04 -0.45
C SER A 493 2.59 20.05 0.95
N SER A 494 2.12 20.92 1.86
CA SER A 494 2.53 20.88 3.28
C SER A 494 1.93 19.70 4.06
N HIS A 495 1.01 18.92 3.45
CA HIS A 495 0.39 17.74 4.02
C HIS A 495 0.43 16.60 2.98
N PRO A 496 1.55 15.88 2.85
CA PRO A 496 1.80 14.92 1.76
C PRO A 496 0.65 13.92 1.52
N HIS A 497 -0.01 13.45 2.58
CA HIS A 497 -1.17 12.55 2.50
C HIS A 497 -2.40 13.19 1.82
N LEU A 498 -2.66 14.48 2.02
CA LEU A 498 -3.75 15.20 1.35
C LEU A 498 -3.44 15.42 -0.13
N LEU A 499 -2.17 15.70 -0.46
CA LEU A 499 -1.71 15.79 -1.84
C LEU A 499 -1.90 14.45 -2.56
N ALA A 500 -1.44 13.35 -1.95
CA ALA A 500 -1.63 11.98 -2.45
C ALA A 500 -3.11 11.67 -2.68
N THR A 501 -3.96 11.87 -1.65
CA THR A 501 -5.41 11.61 -1.72
C THR A 501 -6.08 12.40 -2.85
N LYS A 502 -5.65 13.63 -3.09
CA LYS A 502 -6.19 14.45 -4.18
C LYS A 502 -5.86 13.86 -5.53
N PHE A 503 -4.60 13.49 -5.76
CA PHE A 503 -4.19 12.89 -7.01
C PHE A 503 -4.77 11.48 -7.18
N ASP A 504 -4.99 10.72 -6.10
CA ASP A 504 -5.72 9.44 -6.14
C ASP A 504 -7.14 9.63 -6.69
N ARG A 505 -7.86 10.67 -6.23
CA ARG A 505 -9.19 11.01 -6.74
C ARG A 505 -9.18 11.48 -8.19
N LEU A 506 -8.12 12.17 -8.61
CA LEU A 506 -7.99 12.68 -9.97
C LEU A 506 -7.50 11.61 -10.95
N ALA A 507 -6.80 10.57 -10.49
CA ALA A 507 -6.14 9.56 -11.31
C ALA A 507 -7.05 8.96 -12.40
N PRO A 508 -8.30 8.54 -12.13
CA PRO A 508 -9.18 7.97 -13.15
C PRO A 508 -9.50 8.93 -14.31
N LYS A 509 -9.37 10.24 -14.07
CA LYS A 509 -9.66 11.32 -15.03
C LYS A 509 -8.41 12.05 -15.52
N TYR A 510 -7.23 11.66 -15.03
CA TYR A 510 -6.00 12.38 -15.31
C TYR A 510 -5.59 12.32 -16.78
N ASN A 511 -5.80 11.18 -17.46
CA ASN A 511 -5.54 11.09 -18.90
C ASN A 511 -6.48 11.98 -19.73
N GLU A 512 -7.74 12.12 -19.32
CA GLU A 512 -8.69 13.05 -19.98
C GLU A 512 -8.28 14.51 -19.70
N TRP A 513 -7.78 14.79 -18.48
CA TRP A 513 -7.21 16.08 -18.11
C TRP A 513 -6.00 16.47 -18.96
N THR A 514 -5.02 15.57 -19.14
CA THR A 514 -3.82 15.88 -19.94
C THR A 514 -4.11 16.04 -21.44
N LEU A 515 -5.15 15.39 -21.94
CA LEU A 515 -5.62 15.64 -23.31
C LEU A 515 -6.33 16.99 -23.42
N GLY A 516 -7.24 17.29 -22.49
CA GLY A 516 -8.01 18.53 -22.50
C GLY A 516 -7.17 19.77 -22.22
N ASN A 517 -6.11 19.65 -21.41
CA ASN A 517 -5.17 20.73 -21.12
C ASN A 517 -4.12 20.95 -22.22
N ARG A 518 -4.13 20.15 -23.30
CA ARG A 518 -3.27 20.28 -24.47
C ARG A 518 -1.77 20.29 -24.12
N SER A 519 -1.36 19.38 -23.23
CA SER A 519 0.04 19.19 -22.86
C SER A 519 0.96 19.07 -24.08
N LYS A 520 2.09 19.77 -24.04
CA LYS A 520 3.20 19.67 -25.00
C LYS A 520 4.45 18.98 -24.42
N VAL A 521 4.35 18.44 -23.20
CA VAL A 521 5.45 17.73 -22.52
C VAL A 521 5.88 16.50 -23.34
N GLU A 522 4.92 15.82 -23.96
CA GLU A 522 5.13 14.64 -24.79
C GLU A 522 6.10 14.93 -25.95
N SER A 523 5.95 16.07 -26.64
CA SER A 523 6.85 16.46 -27.74
C SER A 523 8.27 16.70 -27.26
N TRP A 524 8.43 17.34 -26.09
CA TRP A 524 9.75 17.53 -25.49
C TRP A 524 10.39 16.21 -25.08
N VAL A 525 9.63 15.29 -24.47
CA VAL A 525 10.14 13.97 -24.08
C VAL A 525 10.52 13.12 -25.31
N VAL A 526 9.79 13.19 -26.42
CA VAL A 526 10.19 12.55 -27.70
C VAL A 526 11.52 13.10 -28.20
N GLN A 527 11.70 14.43 -28.17
CA GLN A 527 12.97 15.05 -28.53
C GLN A 527 14.11 14.56 -27.64
N MET A 528 13.90 14.48 -26.32
CA MET A 528 14.89 13.99 -25.37
C MET A 528 15.18 12.49 -25.53
N ALA A 529 14.18 11.68 -25.91
CA ALA A 529 14.36 10.24 -26.12
C ALA A 529 15.44 9.91 -27.16
N SER A 530 15.66 10.79 -28.16
CA SER A 530 16.75 10.65 -29.13
C SER A 530 18.14 10.62 -28.48
N ARG A 531 18.32 11.29 -27.33
CA ARG A 531 19.56 11.30 -26.56
C ARG A 531 19.84 9.95 -25.89
N LEU A 532 18.79 9.17 -25.62
CA LEU A 532 18.92 7.84 -25.00
C LEU A 532 19.53 6.80 -25.94
N GLN A 533 19.60 7.06 -27.25
CA GLN A 533 20.36 6.20 -28.17
C GLN A 533 21.85 6.13 -27.81
N ARG A 534 22.34 7.06 -26.99
CA ARG A 534 23.74 7.13 -26.53
C ARG A 534 23.95 6.53 -25.14
N VAL A 535 22.88 6.13 -24.45
CA VAL A 535 23.01 5.45 -23.15
C VAL A 535 22.98 3.93 -23.34
N PRO A 536 23.71 3.16 -22.52
CA PRO A 536 23.68 1.70 -22.59
C PRO A 536 22.27 1.15 -22.35
N ASP A 537 21.95 -0.02 -22.90
CA ASP A 537 20.69 -0.73 -22.61
C ASP A 537 20.56 -1.15 -21.14
N THR A 538 21.63 -1.05 -20.35
CA THR A 538 21.64 -1.26 -18.89
C THR A 538 21.45 0.03 -18.10
N ALA A 539 21.29 1.18 -18.77
CA ALA A 539 21.09 2.46 -18.12
C ALA A 539 19.80 2.48 -17.31
N HIS A 540 19.82 3.17 -16.18
CA HIS A 540 18.68 3.31 -15.29
C HIS A 540 18.10 4.73 -15.38
N LEU A 541 16.84 4.82 -15.78
CA LEU A 541 16.07 6.07 -15.81
C LEU A 541 15.06 6.09 -14.66
N LEU A 542 15.10 7.16 -13.86
CA LEU A 542 14.09 7.44 -12.83
C LEU A 542 13.10 8.47 -13.36
N ASP A 543 11.82 8.14 -13.37
CA ASP A 543 10.72 9.03 -13.71
C ASP A 543 10.05 9.50 -12.40
N ILE A 544 10.40 10.70 -11.96
CA ILE A 544 9.98 11.29 -10.69
C ILE A 544 8.72 12.14 -10.89
N CYS A 545 7.71 11.87 -10.07
CA CYS A 545 6.35 12.36 -10.27
C CYS A 545 5.74 11.85 -11.58
N CYS A 546 5.88 10.55 -11.83
CA CYS A 546 5.51 9.90 -13.09
C CYS A 546 4.00 9.92 -13.39
N GLY A 547 3.15 10.24 -12.40
CA GLY A 547 1.69 10.30 -12.55
C GLY A 547 1.12 9.00 -13.11
N THR A 548 0.25 9.10 -14.11
CA THR A 548 -0.34 7.93 -14.80
C THR A 548 0.61 7.21 -15.75
N GLY A 549 1.90 7.55 -15.74
CA GLY A 549 2.94 6.84 -16.48
C GLY A 549 3.05 7.18 -17.97
N LEU A 550 2.55 8.34 -18.39
CA LEU A 550 2.53 8.75 -19.80
C LEU A 550 3.93 8.95 -20.38
N MET A 551 4.87 9.49 -19.60
CA MET A 551 6.22 9.76 -20.10
C MET A 551 7.03 8.47 -20.24
N GLY A 552 7.03 7.60 -19.22
CA GLY A 552 7.66 6.27 -19.33
C GLY A 552 7.07 5.41 -20.44
N HIS A 553 5.75 5.49 -20.66
CA HIS A 553 5.09 4.85 -21.80
C HIS A 553 5.65 5.35 -23.14
N LEU A 554 5.81 6.67 -23.28
CA LEU A 554 6.35 7.29 -24.48
C LEU A 554 7.81 6.90 -24.72
N LEU A 555 8.64 6.88 -23.67
CA LEU A 555 10.04 6.44 -23.75
C LEU A 555 10.17 5.01 -24.28
N ARG A 556 9.27 4.11 -23.87
CA ARG A 556 9.22 2.74 -24.37
C ARG A 556 8.83 2.66 -25.85
N ILE A 557 7.88 3.48 -26.30
CA ILE A 557 7.52 3.59 -27.73
C ILE A 557 8.73 4.08 -28.53
N CYS A 558 9.46 5.08 -28.01
CA CYS A 558 10.69 5.60 -28.61
C CYS A 558 11.90 4.64 -28.54
N GLY A 559 11.72 3.44 -27.97
CA GLY A 559 12.72 2.37 -28.04
C GLY A 559 13.59 2.18 -26.80
N TYR A 560 13.39 2.95 -25.71
CA TYR A 560 14.18 2.78 -24.50
C TYR A 560 13.98 1.38 -23.86
N GLN A 561 15.04 0.58 -23.81
CA GLN A 561 15.03 -0.78 -23.23
C GLN A 561 15.63 -0.87 -21.83
N GLY A 562 16.25 0.21 -21.34
CA GLY A 562 16.90 0.24 -20.03
C GLY A 562 15.92 0.12 -18.86
N LEU A 563 16.49 0.09 -17.66
CA LEU A 563 15.71 -0.01 -16.44
C LEU A 563 14.92 1.27 -16.23
N LEU A 564 13.60 1.15 -16.07
CA LEU A 564 12.70 2.29 -15.90
C LEU A 564 11.94 2.18 -14.57
N SER A 565 12.25 3.09 -13.65
CA SER A 565 11.62 3.16 -12.33
C SER A 565 10.77 4.42 -12.20
N GLY A 566 9.48 4.28 -11.91
CA GLY A 566 8.55 5.40 -11.72
C GLY A 566 8.25 5.67 -10.25
N PHE A 567 8.20 6.94 -9.88
CA PHE A 567 7.90 7.39 -8.53
C PHE A 567 6.76 8.40 -8.57
N ASP A 568 5.78 8.22 -7.71
CA ASP A 568 4.71 9.22 -7.51
C ASP A 568 4.23 9.15 -6.07
N ILE A 569 3.69 10.24 -5.54
CA ILE A 569 3.13 10.24 -4.18
C ILE A 569 1.75 9.57 -4.14
N SER A 570 1.04 9.51 -5.27
CA SER A 570 -0.31 8.96 -5.41
C SER A 570 -0.29 7.50 -5.84
N GLN A 571 -0.84 6.61 -5.02
CA GLN A 571 -1.00 5.20 -5.38
C GLN A 571 -2.00 5.03 -6.52
N GLY A 572 -3.06 5.83 -6.57
CA GLY A 572 -4.03 5.81 -7.67
C GLY A 572 -3.41 6.16 -9.02
N MET A 573 -2.45 7.09 -9.06
CA MET A 573 -1.67 7.38 -10.26
C MET A 573 -0.78 6.18 -10.67
N LEU A 574 -0.07 5.60 -9.70
CA LEU A 574 0.81 4.45 -9.92
C LEU A 574 0.06 3.19 -10.36
N ASP A 575 -1.16 2.97 -9.87
CA ASP A 575 -2.00 1.84 -10.31
C ASP A 575 -2.29 1.93 -11.82
N ILE A 576 -2.53 3.14 -12.34
CA ILE A 576 -2.72 3.39 -13.78
C ILE A 576 -1.39 3.25 -14.53
N ALA A 577 -0.30 3.80 -14.00
CA ALA A 577 1.04 3.63 -14.59
C ALA A 577 1.42 2.15 -14.71
N GLY A 578 1.13 1.35 -13.68
CA GLY A 578 1.38 -0.08 -13.63
C GLY A 578 0.56 -0.88 -14.63
N ASP A 579 -0.62 -0.39 -15.02
CA ASP A 579 -1.45 -1.01 -16.06
C ASP A 579 -0.87 -0.83 -17.46
N ARG A 580 -0.02 0.18 -17.70
CA ARG A 580 0.68 0.37 -18.97
C ARG A 580 1.78 -0.66 -19.23
N LYS A 581 2.22 -1.38 -18.18
CA LYS A 581 3.28 -2.41 -18.25
C LYS A 581 4.58 -1.92 -18.89
N CYS A 582 4.88 -0.63 -18.77
CA CYS A 582 6.08 0.01 -19.31
C CYS A 582 7.20 0.21 -18.27
N TYR A 583 6.86 0.32 -16.98
CA TYR A 583 7.83 0.44 -15.88
C TYR A 583 8.27 -0.93 -15.37
N ASP A 584 9.55 -1.04 -15.02
CA ASP A 584 10.11 -2.22 -14.35
C ASP A 584 9.81 -2.19 -12.86
N TYR A 585 9.87 -0.99 -12.26
CA TYR A 585 9.52 -0.74 -10.87
C TYR A 585 8.66 0.51 -10.72
N LEU A 586 7.72 0.46 -9.78
CA LEU A 586 6.89 1.60 -9.40
C LEU A 586 6.92 1.76 -7.88
N HIS A 587 7.06 3.00 -7.43
CA HIS A 587 7.27 3.30 -6.03
C HIS A 587 6.39 4.47 -5.59
N ALA A 588 5.54 4.23 -4.58
CA ALA A 588 4.87 5.31 -3.88
C ALA A 588 5.90 6.04 -3.00
N ALA A 589 6.25 7.27 -3.37
CA ALA A 589 7.28 8.05 -2.70
C ALA A 589 6.99 9.55 -2.74
N ASN A 590 7.31 10.23 -1.63
CA ASN A 590 7.33 11.68 -1.55
C ASN A 590 8.71 12.18 -1.95
N ALA A 591 8.82 12.86 -3.10
CA ALA A 591 10.10 13.37 -3.58
C ALA A 591 10.79 14.34 -2.61
N ASN A 592 10.02 15.08 -1.78
CA ASN A 592 10.57 15.99 -0.77
C ASN A 592 11.31 15.28 0.36
N GLU A 593 11.00 14.00 0.60
CA GLU A 593 11.64 13.18 1.65
C GLU A 593 12.90 12.47 1.12
N GLY A 594 13.20 12.60 -0.17
CA GLY A 594 14.29 11.90 -0.83
C GLY A 594 13.98 10.44 -1.16
N PHE A 595 14.99 9.72 -1.66
CA PHE A 595 14.83 8.36 -2.17
C PHE A 595 15.84 7.40 -1.57
N MET A 596 15.39 6.20 -1.20
CA MET A 596 16.24 5.13 -0.65
C MET A 596 17.04 4.40 -1.74
N PHE A 597 17.72 5.16 -2.60
CA PHE A 597 18.62 4.68 -3.65
C PHE A 597 20.07 5.03 -3.31
N PRO A 598 21.05 4.18 -3.64
CA PRO A 598 22.46 4.51 -3.49
C PRO A 598 22.83 5.77 -4.27
N ASN A 599 23.88 6.46 -3.83
CA ASN A 599 24.46 7.56 -4.61
C ASN A 599 24.88 7.03 -5.99
N CYS A 600 24.76 7.86 -7.03
CA CYS A 600 25.20 7.52 -8.39
C CYS A 600 24.54 6.24 -8.95
N SER A 601 23.26 6.03 -8.68
CA SER A 601 22.48 4.84 -9.09
C SER A 601 21.62 5.05 -10.34
N ALA A 602 21.51 6.27 -10.84
CA ALA A 602 20.74 6.62 -12.04
C ALA A 602 21.62 7.21 -13.15
N ASP A 603 21.27 6.93 -14.39
CA ASP A 603 21.91 7.52 -15.58
C ASP A 603 21.12 8.74 -16.06
N VAL A 604 19.79 8.68 -15.95
CA VAL A 604 18.87 9.75 -16.33
C VAL A 604 17.80 9.92 -15.25
N ILE A 605 17.45 11.16 -14.92
CA ILE A 605 16.27 11.49 -14.12
C ILE A 605 15.35 12.35 -14.97
N LEU A 606 14.08 11.96 -15.07
CA LEU A 606 13.01 12.75 -15.65
C LEU A 606 12.09 13.25 -14.53
N CYS A 607 11.79 14.54 -14.48
CA CYS A 607 10.79 15.12 -13.59
C CYS A 607 10.02 16.22 -14.31
N SER A 608 8.81 15.90 -14.78
CA SER A 608 8.00 16.81 -15.61
C SER A 608 6.66 17.15 -14.98
N GLY A 609 6.27 18.42 -14.99
CA GLY A 609 4.95 18.92 -14.62
C GLY A 609 4.63 18.85 -13.11
N ALA A 610 5.64 18.79 -12.25
CA ALA A 610 5.44 18.67 -10.81
C ALA A 610 6.48 19.40 -9.93
N ILE A 611 7.61 19.88 -10.47
CA ILE A 611 8.72 20.42 -9.65
C ILE A 611 8.25 21.62 -8.80
N GLU A 612 7.34 22.43 -9.31
CA GLU A 612 6.72 23.58 -8.65
C GLU A 612 5.82 23.21 -7.46
N LEU A 613 5.51 21.93 -7.29
CA LEU A 613 4.77 21.39 -6.14
C LEU A 613 5.70 20.86 -5.04
N LEU A 614 7.01 20.84 -5.30
CA LEU A 614 8.06 20.25 -4.46
C LEU A 614 8.97 21.31 -3.82
N GLU A 615 9.78 20.87 -2.87
CA GLU A 615 10.88 21.64 -2.30
C GLU A 615 12.07 21.63 -3.28
N ILE A 616 11.97 22.47 -4.31
CA ILE A 616 12.84 22.47 -5.49
C ILE A 616 14.33 22.33 -5.13
N GLU A 617 14.85 23.15 -4.22
CA GLU A 617 16.28 23.16 -3.86
C GLU A 617 16.73 21.85 -3.20
N ASN A 618 15.89 21.24 -2.37
CA ASN A 618 16.18 19.97 -1.70
C ASN A 618 16.11 18.81 -2.70
N VAL A 619 15.08 18.81 -3.54
CA VAL A 619 14.85 17.77 -4.55
C VAL A 619 15.94 17.79 -5.63
N ILE A 620 16.37 18.96 -6.10
CA ILE A 620 17.43 19.05 -7.11
C ILE A 620 18.78 18.57 -6.53
N LYS A 621 19.09 18.85 -5.26
CA LYS A 621 20.26 18.26 -4.58
C LYS A 621 20.18 16.75 -4.48
N GLU A 622 18.99 16.22 -4.21
CA GLU A 622 18.75 14.79 -4.17
C GLU A 622 18.93 14.15 -5.56
N PHE A 623 18.45 14.79 -6.63
CA PHE A 623 18.70 14.34 -8.00
C PHE A 623 20.20 14.31 -8.33
N ALA A 624 20.96 15.32 -7.87
CA ALA A 624 22.42 15.30 -8.00
C ALA A 624 23.04 14.12 -7.24
N ARG A 625 22.55 13.77 -6.05
CA ARG A 625 23.04 12.60 -5.29
C ARG A 625 22.81 11.29 -6.06
N LEU A 626 21.64 11.14 -6.66
CA LEU A 626 21.18 9.93 -7.35
C LEU A 626 21.84 9.72 -8.72
N LEU A 627 21.99 10.77 -9.52
CA LEU A 627 22.58 10.68 -10.87
C LEU A 627 24.05 10.31 -10.81
N LYS A 628 24.58 9.50 -11.73
CA LYS A 628 26.03 9.34 -11.90
C LYS A 628 26.67 10.65 -12.35
N ARG A 629 27.98 10.82 -12.15
CA ARG A 629 28.71 11.91 -12.82
C ARG A 629 28.55 11.78 -14.33
N GLY A 630 28.23 12.88 -15.00
CA GLY A 630 27.87 12.88 -16.42
C GLY A 630 26.44 12.43 -16.73
N GLY A 631 25.67 11.98 -15.73
CA GLY A 631 24.25 11.64 -15.90
C GLY A 631 23.38 12.86 -16.19
N GLU A 632 22.26 12.64 -16.87
CA GLU A 632 21.37 13.72 -17.33
C GLU A 632 20.15 13.91 -16.42
N LEU A 633 19.83 15.17 -16.14
CA LEU A 633 18.58 15.58 -15.51
C LEU A 633 17.70 16.26 -16.57
N TRP A 634 16.50 15.74 -16.77
CA TRP A 634 15.46 16.31 -17.60
C TRP A 634 14.34 16.81 -16.67
N VAL A 635 14.22 18.12 -16.52
CA VAL A 635 13.28 18.73 -15.57
C VAL A 635 12.54 19.90 -16.19
N SER A 636 11.26 20.06 -15.86
CA SER A 636 10.45 21.18 -16.32
C SER A 636 10.09 22.11 -15.16
N PHE A 637 10.30 23.42 -15.31
CA PHE A 637 9.91 24.44 -14.33
C PHE A 637 8.78 25.29 -14.88
N GLN A 638 7.73 25.52 -14.08
CA GLN A 638 6.77 26.56 -14.43
C GLN A 638 7.49 27.92 -14.48
N ALA A 639 7.41 28.60 -15.62
CA ALA A 639 8.15 29.83 -15.85
C ALA A 639 7.47 31.03 -15.17
N ASP A 640 8.31 31.89 -14.60
CA ASP A 640 7.99 33.28 -14.30
C ASP A 640 8.76 34.16 -15.30
N ASP A 641 8.02 34.94 -16.10
CA ASP A 641 8.57 35.84 -17.12
C ASP A 641 9.25 37.07 -16.48
N GLY A 642 9.14 37.27 -15.17
CA GLY A 642 9.82 38.33 -14.41
C GLY A 642 9.28 39.74 -14.66
N ASP A 643 8.16 39.86 -15.39
CA ASP A 643 7.51 41.11 -15.75
C ASP A 643 6.50 41.62 -14.71
N GLY A 644 6.31 40.87 -13.62
CA GLY A 644 5.37 41.19 -12.54
C GLY A 644 3.94 40.70 -12.80
N THR A 645 3.67 40.04 -13.93
CA THR A 645 2.37 39.42 -14.21
C THR A 645 2.20 38.17 -13.34
N PRO A 646 1.09 38.02 -12.59
CA PRO A 646 0.85 36.82 -11.82
C PRO A 646 0.80 35.58 -12.73
N ALA A 647 1.43 34.49 -12.29
CA ALA A 647 1.40 33.23 -13.02
C ALA A 647 -0.04 32.76 -13.30
N SER A 648 -0.27 32.09 -14.43
CA SER A 648 -1.59 31.56 -14.81
C SER A 648 -2.21 30.63 -13.75
N THR A 649 -1.38 29.99 -12.93
CA THR A 649 -1.74 29.10 -11.81
C THR A 649 -1.63 29.78 -10.44
N ALA A 650 -1.44 31.10 -10.35
CA ALA A 650 -1.33 31.83 -9.09
C ALA A 650 -2.59 31.68 -8.22
N HIS A 651 -3.77 31.57 -8.85
CA HIS A 651 -5.04 31.26 -8.19
C HIS A 651 -5.06 29.88 -7.50
N GLN A 652 -4.04 29.04 -7.75
CA GLN A 652 -3.84 27.74 -7.13
C GLN A 652 -2.71 27.74 -6.08
N ASN A 653 -2.17 28.92 -5.75
CA ASN A 653 -0.97 29.12 -4.92
C ASN A 653 0.30 28.46 -5.46
N ILE A 654 0.43 28.32 -6.78
CA ILE A 654 1.68 27.96 -7.44
C ILE A 654 2.46 29.22 -7.80
N LYS A 655 3.75 29.24 -7.49
CA LYS A 655 4.69 30.29 -7.89
C LYS A 655 5.58 29.76 -9.01
N GLY A 656 5.74 30.52 -10.09
CA GLY A 656 6.72 30.21 -11.13
C GLY A 656 8.16 30.46 -10.66
N THR A 657 9.12 29.96 -11.43
CA THR A 657 10.55 30.15 -11.24
C THR A 657 11.10 31.01 -12.36
N THR A 658 11.86 32.05 -12.02
CA THR A 658 12.55 32.87 -13.03
C THR A 658 13.71 32.09 -13.65
N LYS A 659 14.11 32.44 -14.88
CA LYS A 659 15.23 31.77 -15.56
C LYS A 659 16.55 31.83 -14.77
N ASP A 660 16.81 32.96 -14.11
CA ASP A 660 18.04 33.15 -13.33
C ASP A 660 18.01 32.38 -12.00
N GLU A 661 16.86 32.32 -11.33
CA GLU A 661 16.66 31.49 -10.14
C GLU A 661 16.82 30.01 -10.45
N MET A 662 16.18 29.53 -11.53
CA MET A 662 16.31 28.15 -12.00
C MET A 662 17.78 27.78 -12.27
N LYS A 663 18.52 28.63 -13.01
CA LYS A 663 19.95 28.40 -13.29
C LYS A 663 20.78 28.34 -12.01
N ARG A 664 20.52 29.23 -11.05
CA ARG A 664 21.22 29.26 -9.77
C ARG A 664 20.99 27.98 -8.97
N ILE A 665 19.74 27.54 -8.83
CA ILE A 665 19.38 26.30 -8.12
C ILE A 665 20.10 25.09 -8.73
N LEU A 666 20.13 24.99 -10.06
CA LEU A 666 20.81 23.91 -10.76
C LEU A 666 22.34 23.95 -10.54
N GLN A 667 22.94 25.14 -10.65
CA GLN A 667 24.38 25.34 -10.44
C GLN A 667 24.80 25.00 -9.00
N ASP A 668 24.04 25.47 -8.00
CA ASP A 668 24.30 25.22 -6.58
C ASP A 668 24.22 23.72 -6.22
N ALA A 669 23.52 22.93 -7.03
CA ALA A 669 23.42 21.48 -6.90
C ALA A 669 24.42 20.70 -7.78
N ASN A 670 25.41 21.38 -8.39
CA ASN A 670 26.40 20.80 -9.30
C ASN A 670 25.81 20.23 -10.60
N PHE A 671 24.89 20.98 -11.22
CA PHE A 671 24.47 20.74 -12.59
C PHE A 671 25.00 21.81 -13.55
N GLU A 672 25.49 21.35 -14.70
CA GLU A 672 25.73 22.19 -15.87
C GLU A 672 24.50 22.11 -16.80
N VAL A 673 23.99 23.26 -17.24
CA VAL A 673 22.81 23.31 -18.11
C VAL A 673 23.22 23.15 -19.57
N ASP A 674 22.74 22.08 -20.22
CA ASP A 674 23.01 21.78 -21.62
C ASP A 674 22.01 22.49 -22.56
N GLN A 675 20.72 22.42 -22.22
CA GLN A 675 19.62 22.91 -23.07
C GLN A 675 18.49 23.49 -22.21
N ILE A 676 17.91 24.61 -22.65
CA ILE A 676 16.69 25.20 -22.09
C ILE A 676 15.77 25.53 -23.25
N ASP A 677 14.62 24.87 -23.32
CA ASP A 677 13.54 25.21 -24.23
C ASP A 677 12.43 25.94 -23.47
N PHE A 678 11.97 27.08 -24.01
CA PHE A 678 10.86 27.82 -23.43
C PHE A 678 9.60 27.57 -24.23
N SER A 679 8.53 27.17 -23.55
CA SER A 679 7.20 27.05 -24.15
C SER A 679 6.24 27.98 -23.41
N ARG A 680 5.67 28.95 -24.11
CA ARG A 680 4.64 29.83 -23.57
C ARG A 680 3.31 29.11 -23.30
N GLU A 681 3.11 27.97 -23.94
CA GLU A 681 1.89 27.17 -23.89
C GLU A 681 2.24 25.70 -23.65
N ALA A 682 2.89 25.39 -22.53
CA ALA A 682 3.27 24.03 -22.20
C ALA A 682 2.02 23.16 -21.90
N PHE A 683 1.03 23.76 -21.24
CA PHE A 683 -0.34 23.28 -21.14
C PHE A 683 -1.27 24.45 -20.80
N TRP A 684 -2.56 24.17 -20.66
CA TRP A 684 -3.61 25.15 -20.43
C TRP A 684 -4.35 24.86 -19.12
N THR A 685 -4.48 25.85 -18.24
CA THR A 685 -5.17 25.71 -16.95
C THR A 685 -6.54 26.41 -16.98
N PRO A 686 -7.60 25.85 -16.36
CA PRO A 686 -8.89 26.50 -16.26
C PRO A 686 -8.83 27.85 -15.54
N SER A 687 -9.58 28.84 -16.05
CA SER A 687 -9.65 30.16 -15.44
C SER A 687 -10.44 30.16 -14.12
N PRO A 688 -10.00 30.93 -13.10
CA PRO A 688 -10.78 31.11 -11.87
C PRO A 688 -12.12 31.84 -12.09
N SER A 689 -12.34 32.44 -13.27
CA SER A 689 -13.63 33.04 -13.65
C SER A 689 -14.74 32.01 -13.90
N LEU A 690 -14.41 30.71 -14.08
CA LEU A 690 -15.36 29.62 -14.34
C LEU A 690 -16.24 29.81 -15.60
N ASP A 691 -15.75 30.56 -16.58
CA ASP A 691 -16.43 30.91 -17.85
C ASP A 691 -16.01 30.02 -19.03
N ARG A 692 -15.46 28.84 -18.74
CA ARG A 692 -14.84 27.89 -19.69
C ARG A 692 -13.54 28.38 -20.36
N THR A 693 -13.02 29.55 -20.01
CA THR A 693 -11.73 30.00 -20.54
C THR A 693 -10.57 29.23 -19.92
N LEU A 694 -9.51 29.06 -20.71
CA LEU A 694 -8.26 28.45 -20.29
C LEU A 694 -7.12 29.46 -20.44
N HIS A 695 -6.19 29.48 -19.49
CA HIS A 695 -4.98 30.29 -19.54
C HIS A 695 -3.77 29.44 -19.91
N PRO A 696 -2.90 29.89 -20.83
CA PRO A 696 -1.67 29.17 -21.15
C PRO A 696 -0.72 29.22 -19.95
N VAL A 697 -0.03 28.12 -19.68
CA VAL A 697 0.95 28.03 -18.60
C VAL A 697 2.35 27.91 -19.22
N PRO A 698 3.23 28.90 -19.01
CA PRO A 698 4.57 28.90 -19.59
C PRO A 698 5.51 28.00 -18.77
N TYR A 699 6.40 27.25 -19.43
CA TYR A 699 7.42 26.40 -18.78
C TYR A 699 8.78 26.56 -19.44
N TYR A 700 9.83 26.37 -18.62
CA TYR A 700 11.17 26.03 -19.07
C TYR A 700 11.32 24.50 -19.03
N PHE A 701 11.64 23.89 -20.16
CA PHE A 701 12.06 22.50 -20.25
C PHE A 701 13.59 22.45 -20.30
N VAL A 702 14.21 21.77 -19.35
CA VAL A 702 15.65 21.85 -19.11
C VAL A 702 16.28 20.49 -19.17
N CYS A 703 17.37 20.39 -19.93
CA CYS A 703 18.31 19.27 -19.86
C CYS A 703 19.61 19.78 -19.23
N CYS A 704 20.07 19.11 -18.19
CA CYS A 704 21.30 19.40 -17.48
C CYS A 704 22.12 18.12 -17.29
N ARG A 705 23.43 18.29 -17.06
CA ARG A 705 24.37 17.21 -16.76
C ARG A 705 24.96 17.39 -15.36
N ARG A 706 25.05 16.31 -14.60
CA ARG A 706 25.73 16.32 -13.29
C ARG A 706 27.25 16.43 -13.50
N VAL A 707 27.90 17.43 -12.90
CA VAL A 707 29.37 17.62 -12.94
C VAL A 707 30.11 16.99 -11.77
#